data_AF-A0A971I6X5-F1
#
_entry.id   AF-A0A971I6X5-F1
#
_cell.length_a   1.000
_cell.length_b   1.000
_cell.length_c   1.000
_cell.angle_alpha   90.00
_cell.angle_beta   90.00
_cell.angle_gamma   90.00
#
_symmetry.space_group_name_H-M   'P 1'
#
loop_
_entity.id
_entity.type
_entity.pdbx_description
1 polymer ?
#
loop_
_entity_poly.entity_id
_entity_poly.type
_entity_poly.pdbx_seq_one_letter_code
_entity_poly.pdbx_strand_id
1 'polypeptide(L)'
;MKNIARVLIVFLLIFSLTISVFAADAPIPGRSVRADFRGLWVSTVVNIDYPVKPTTDPAKLKSEAIRILDLAQDTGFNAIFLQVRPTADAFYKSGIFPWSRYLTGKQGTAPDGGFDPLKFWVEEAHKRGLELHAWINPYRVTKKESGQPSHDFASLASNNPAVLNPQWVVKHSDGNLYFDPGLPQVRKLIIDGVLEIVRNYDVDGIHFDDYFYPSTSFNDQATYNKYKASGQSLDDWRRENVNILIRDCYTAIKQVRSSVRFGISPFGIWANRSSNPRGSDTNGFQSYYGHYADSLKWVKDGIIDYIAPQLYWNIGYSIADYGKLLAWWNDAVSGTGVDLYIGQAAYKAGDPNPESSWHGTGEIVRQLELNDTMERVSGSIMFTYNSLANYPELAATIKEAFAKRDQTSGRIKLSVSRPSSNITTSLEKYYINGASDPGKPLFLNDLPVLDRSEQGYFGVLVSLRPGENRFTFSQGGTTVTRVITRTVPAVTETMSKAEIIPTSTFPSSQFYGMPGEKITLSCKAPAGSKVTVKIDGKTFNMIQATPTPGGNGLYAATFTCSYTLPAYAGTPRIVDLGVPVYTMNYKGTVNTRNGGARIGVIMKGAPYYAEVKVPMTYTFNEPSSTNGGIHQLYSGMLDSITGMSGSYVRLSSGQWVGMSDVNIYKPDFKIEPAIRNMEYKTGDVWHTLKLDTLLSPAAFAEFDGTSIKLTVSAPSGASAPLLPPDSLISSVGISKDSNSGTQIMLTLKPGETLGGYYIEKTGTGLELKIRRKAAVKNLGLPLSGITIMLDPGHGGSDPGAIGPLGWVYAEKDINLDLAQKLERELEALGARVFLTRGNDMYVSLNDRLAMSRLMLPDLFVSLHSNSMPDDVDISKVDGFSVWYREPLSAPLVELLYDHVTSSLNRTKKGMHVRNFYVTRGTWTPSILLETGFVPNPVEFEWLTDEAEQTRLAKVIAEAITTYFKK
;
A
#
# COMPACT_ATOMS: atom_id res chain seq x y z
N MET A 1 -0.33 41.97 -71.88
CA MET A 1 -1.73 41.64 -71.55
C MET A 1 -2.10 40.32 -72.23
N LYS A 2 -2.78 39.42 -71.50
CA LYS A 2 -3.10 38.01 -71.88
C LYS A 2 -1.89 37.09 -72.06
N ASN A 3 -1.20 36.72 -70.96
CA ASN A 3 -0.44 35.45 -70.86
C ASN A 3 0.12 35.12 -69.44
N ILE A 4 -0.40 35.71 -68.36
CA ILE A 4 0.03 35.40 -66.96
C ILE A 4 -1.09 34.73 -66.14
N ALA A 5 -2.31 34.62 -66.68
CA ALA A 5 -3.45 34.00 -65.99
C ALA A 5 -3.63 32.48 -66.26
N ARG A 6 -2.73 31.83 -67.01
CA ARG A 6 -2.83 30.38 -67.32
C ARG A 6 -1.82 29.49 -66.60
N VAL A 7 -0.84 30.06 -65.88
CA VAL A 7 0.18 29.27 -65.15
C VAL A 7 -0.20 29.08 -63.66
N LEU A 8 -1.10 29.90 -63.10
CA LEU A 8 -1.57 29.74 -61.71
C LEU A 8 -2.68 28.68 -61.51
N ILE A 9 -3.34 28.19 -62.58
CA ILE A 9 -4.43 27.19 -62.47
C ILE A 9 -3.93 25.75 -62.68
N VAL A 10 -2.74 25.55 -63.26
CA VAL A 10 -2.19 24.21 -63.51
C VAL A 10 -1.33 23.69 -62.35
N PHE A 11 -0.75 24.56 -61.51
CA PHE A 11 -0.04 24.14 -60.29
C PHE A 11 -0.97 23.82 -59.10
N LEU A 12 -2.24 24.23 -59.16
CA LEU A 12 -3.26 23.91 -58.14
C LEU A 12 -4.08 22.64 -58.47
N LEU A 13 -3.86 22.01 -59.62
CA LEU A 13 -4.62 20.84 -60.11
C LEU A 13 -3.77 19.58 -60.34
N ILE A 14 -2.46 19.61 -60.07
CA ILE A 14 -1.55 18.44 -60.20
C ILE A 14 -1.07 17.91 -58.83
N PHE A 15 -1.46 18.52 -57.71
CA PHE A 15 -1.23 17.97 -56.36
C PHE A 15 -2.48 17.30 -55.76
N SER A 16 -3.45 16.92 -56.60
CA SER A 16 -4.70 16.24 -56.20
C SER A 16 -4.91 14.86 -56.83
N LEU A 17 -3.93 14.31 -57.56
CA LEU A 17 -4.04 12.98 -58.17
C LEU A 17 -2.69 12.23 -58.11
N THR A 18 -2.39 11.59 -56.96
CA THR A 18 -1.67 10.30 -56.83
C THR A 18 -1.37 10.00 -55.35
N ILE A 19 -2.37 9.62 -54.56
CA ILE A 19 -2.19 8.68 -53.44
C ILE A 19 -3.46 7.82 -53.39
N SER A 20 -3.41 6.66 -54.02
CA SER A 20 -4.31 5.55 -53.73
C SER A 20 -3.42 4.37 -53.38
N VAL A 21 -3.42 4.00 -52.10
CA VAL A 21 -3.36 2.66 -51.50
C VAL A 21 -3.08 2.86 -49.99
N PHE A 22 -3.92 2.22 -49.17
CA PHE A 22 -4.10 2.33 -47.71
C PHE A 22 -5.03 3.46 -47.22
N ALA A 23 -6.31 3.37 -47.62
CA ALA A 23 -7.39 3.84 -46.74
C ALA A 23 -7.59 2.77 -45.65
N ALA A 24 -6.78 2.86 -44.61
CA ALA A 24 -7.04 2.25 -43.31
C ALA A 24 -7.39 3.39 -42.34
N ASP A 25 -8.60 3.31 -41.78
CA ASP A 25 -9.08 3.96 -40.55
C ASP A 25 -8.59 5.39 -40.27
N ALA A 26 -9.32 6.38 -40.79
CA ALA A 26 -9.37 7.68 -40.12
C ALA A 26 -10.11 7.49 -38.78
N PRO A 27 -9.52 7.84 -37.62
CA PRO A 27 -10.22 7.77 -36.35
C PRO A 27 -11.39 8.76 -36.34
N ILE A 28 -12.56 8.27 -35.95
CA ILE A 28 -13.78 9.07 -35.77
C ILE A 28 -13.47 10.20 -34.76
N PRO A 29 -13.76 11.48 -35.09
CA PRO A 29 -13.65 12.58 -34.13
C PRO A 29 -14.68 12.35 -33.00
N GLY A 30 -14.21 12.12 -31.78
CA GLY A 30 -15.07 11.93 -30.60
C GLY A 30 -14.72 10.79 -29.66
N ARG A 31 -13.68 9.99 -29.92
CA ARG A 31 -13.21 9.00 -28.94
C ARG A 31 -12.34 9.69 -27.88
N SER A 32 -12.98 10.28 -26.86
CA SER A 32 -12.27 10.76 -25.69
C SER A 32 -11.66 9.57 -24.92
N VAL A 33 -10.55 9.85 -24.23
CA VAL A 33 -9.97 9.10 -23.11
C VAL A 33 -11.02 8.24 -22.39
N ARG A 34 -10.68 6.96 -22.12
CA ARG A 34 -11.46 5.97 -21.34
C ARG A 34 -12.41 6.66 -20.36
N ALA A 35 -13.69 6.71 -20.70
CA ALA A 35 -14.69 7.17 -19.75
C ALA A 35 -14.91 6.00 -18.78
N ASP A 36 -14.24 6.03 -17.62
CA ASP A 36 -14.48 5.09 -16.54
C ASP A 36 -15.94 5.23 -16.05
N PHE A 37 -16.83 4.42 -16.62
CA PHE A 37 -18.25 4.49 -16.33
C PHE A 37 -18.54 3.78 -15.00
N ARG A 38 -19.11 4.52 -14.05
CA ARG A 38 -19.35 4.08 -12.67
C ARG A 38 -20.83 4.23 -12.38
N GLY A 39 -21.56 3.15 -12.62
CA GLY A 39 -23.01 3.11 -12.47
C GLY A 39 -23.48 2.53 -11.14
N LEU A 40 -24.64 3.00 -10.67
CA LEU A 40 -25.36 2.41 -9.54
C LEU A 40 -26.83 2.16 -9.92
N TRP A 41 -27.28 0.92 -9.81
CA TRP A 41 -28.71 0.61 -9.96
C TRP A 41 -29.51 1.05 -8.75
N VAL A 42 -30.70 1.61 -9.03
CA VAL A 42 -31.70 1.99 -8.04
C VAL A 42 -33.02 1.35 -8.44
N SER A 43 -33.34 0.21 -7.83
CA SER A 43 -34.50 -0.60 -8.15
C SER A 43 -35.73 -0.15 -7.35
N THR A 44 -36.87 -0.05 -8.05
CA THR A 44 -38.13 0.41 -7.48
C THR A 44 -39.18 -0.69 -7.35
N VAL A 45 -39.04 -1.79 -8.11
CA VAL A 45 -39.90 -2.97 -7.96
C VAL A 45 -39.79 -3.51 -6.54
N VAL A 46 -40.94 -3.85 -5.92
CA VAL A 46 -41.05 -4.29 -4.52
C VAL A 46 -40.30 -3.41 -3.51
N ASN A 47 -40.09 -2.13 -3.86
CA ASN A 47 -39.40 -1.15 -3.02
C ASN A 47 -37.99 -1.60 -2.58
N ILE A 48 -37.24 -2.27 -3.48
CA ILE A 48 -35.87 -2.75 -3.18
C ILE A 48 -34.98 -1.60 -2.70
N ASP A 49 -34.92 -0.48 -3.43
CA ASP A 49 -34.09 0.68 -3.09
C ASP A 49 -34.91 1.95 -2.88
N TYR A 50 -35.89 2.21 -3.76
CA TYR A 50 -36.63 3.48 -3.75
C TYR A 50 -38.11 3.36 -4.18
N PRO A 51 -39.03 4.08 -3.52
CA PRO A 51 -38.87 4.62 -2.17
C PRO A 51 -38.81 3.48 -1.16
N VAL A 52 -38.31 3.75 0.06
CA VAL A 52 -38.21 2.75 1.13
C VAL A 52 -39.59 2.18 1.47
N LYS A 53 -40.62 3.03 1.46
CA LYS A 53 -42.02 2.64 1.55
C LYS A 53 -42.85 3.49 0.57
N PRO A 54 -43.91 2.93 -0.03
CA PRO A 54 -44.79 3.73 -0.88
C PRO A 54 -45.43 4.89 -0.10
N THR A 55 -45.48 6.07 -0.71
CA THR A 55 -45.99 7.30 -0.10
C THR A 55 -46.42 8.30 -1.18
N THR A 56 -47.47 9.09 -0.91
CA THR A 56 -47.85 10.22 -1.78
C THR A 56 -47.09 11.50 -1.44
N ASP A 57 -46.45 11.56 -0.26
CA ASP A 57 -45.73 12.72 0.26
C ASP A 57 -44.45 13.05 -0.56
N PRO A 58 -44.43 14.18 -1.30
CA PRO A 58 -43.27 14.58 -2.10
C PRO A 58 -42.03 14.89 -1.28
N ALA A 59 -42.17 15.35 -0.03
CA ALA A 59 -41.02 15.71 0.79
C ALA A 59 -40.18 14.47 1.13
N LYS A 60 -40.83 13.35 1.44
CA LYS A 60 -40.17 12.05 1.67
C LYS A 60 -39.54 11.50 0.39
N LEU A 61 -40.27 11.53 -0.72
CA LEU A 61 -39.75 11.05 -2.01
C LEU A 61 -38.51 11.83 -2.44
N LYS A 62 -38.49 13.15 -2.23
CA LYS A 62 -37.33 14.01 -2.53
C LYS A 62 -36.15 13.74 -1.62
N SER A 63 -36.36 13.62 -0.30
CA SER A 63 -35.28 13.41 0.65
C SER A 63 -34.60 12.04 0.46
N GLU A 64 -35.38 11.00 0.17
CA GLU A 64 -34.84 9.68 -0.14
C GLU A 64 -34.04 9.67 -1.45
N ALA A 65 -34.55 10.34 -2.49
CA ALA A 65 -33.83 10.50 -3.75
C ALA A 65 -32.50 11.24 -3.58
N ILE A 66 -32.51 12.37 -2.86
CA ILE A 66 -31.29 13.14 -2.55
C ILE A 66 -30.26 12.27 -1.83
N ARG A 67 -30.67 11.50 -0.82
CA ARG A 67 -29.76 10.61 -0.06
C ARG A 67 -29.09 9.56 -0.95
N ILE A 68 -29.81 9.02 -1.94
CA ILE A 68 -29.26 8.07 -2.90
C ILE A 68 -28.22 8.75 -3.79
N LEU A 69 -28.55 9.94 -4.32
CA LEU A 69 -27.66 10.71 -5.18
C LEU A 69 -26.41 11.20 -4.44
N ASP A 70 -26.54 11.61 -3.18
CA ASP A 70 -25.42 12.03 -2.34
C ASP A 70 -24.47 10.86 -2.05
N LEU A 71 -24.99 9.66 -1.74
CA LEU A 71 -24.17 8.46 -1.58
C LEU A 71 -23.43 8.11 -2.89
N ALA A 72 -24.13 8.19 -4.02
CA ALA A 72 -23.54 7.92 -5.31
C ALA A 72 -22.38 8.86 -5.63
N GLN A 73 -22.60 10.17 -5.42
CA GLN A 73 -21.57 11.20 -5.61
C GLN A 73 -20.37 10.99 -4.66
N ASP A 74 -20.62 10.76 -3.36
CA ASP A 74 -19.54 10.60 -2.37
C ASP A 74 -18.69 9.34 -2.64
N THR A 75 -19.30 8.27 -3.11
CA THR A 75 -18.60 7.03 -3.47
C THR A 75 -17.80 7.18 -4.77
N GLY A 76 -18.07 8.19 -5.58
CA GLY A 76 -17.38 8.44 -6.86
C GLY A 76 -18.07 7.85 -8.08
N PHE A 77 -19.36 7.45 -7.97
CA PHE A 77 -20.16 7.10 -9.13
C PHE A 77 -20.42 8.31 -10.03
N ASN A 78 -20.66 8.07 -11.31
CA ASN A 78 -20.98 9.11 -12.30
C ASN A 78 -22.29 8.86 -13.05
N ALA A 79 -22.99 7.75 -12.78
CA ALA A 79 -24.29 7.46 -13.38
C ALA A 79 -25.24 6.71 -12.43
N ILE A 80 -26.53 6.99 -12.57
CA ILE A 80 -27.64 6.34 -11.86
C ILE A 80 -28.55 5.64 -12.86
N PHE A 81 -28.92 4.40 -12.55
CA PHE A 81 -29.89 3.62 -13.30
C PHE A 81 -31.18 3.49 -12.49
N LEU A 82 -32.07 4.47 -12.63
CA LEU A 82 -33.31 4.53 -11.87
C LEU A 82 -34.40 3.71 -12.57
N GLN A 83 -34.98 2.73 -11.88
CA GLN A 83 -36.09 1.96 -12.42
C GLN A 83 -37.38 2.79 -12.48
N VAL A 84 -37.67 3.35 -13.65
CA VAL A 84 -38.84 4.22 -13.85
C VAL A 84 -40.09 3.45 -14.27
N ARG A 85 -39.93 2.23 -14.78
CA ARG A 85 -41.03 1.33 -15.17
C ARG A 85 -40.77 -0.11 -14.70
N PRO A 86 -41.15 -0.46 -13.46
CA PRO A 86 -40.98 -1.80 -12.93
C PRO A 86 -42.01 -2.84 -13.42
N THR A 87 -43.29 -2.47 -13.58
CA THR A 87 -44.41 -3.39 -13.90
C THR A 87 -45.53 -2.71 -14.71
N ALA A 88 -45.28 -2.43 -15.99
CA ALA A 88 -46.23 -1.75 -16.89
C ALA A 88 -46.90 -0.49 -16.27
N ASP A 89 -46.09 0.28 -15.56
CA ASP A 89 -46.47 1.46 -14.78
C ASP A 89 -45.34 2.51 -14.79
N ALA A 90 -45.55 3.68 -14.21
CA ALA A 90 -44.63 4.81 -14.32
C ALA A 90 -44.31 5.47 -12.97
N PHE A 91 -43.02 5.79 -12.77
CA PHE A 91 -42.50 6.71 -11.75
C PHE A 91 -42.39 8.15 -12.28
N TYR A 92 -43.18 8.46 -13.30
CA TYR A 92 -43.18 9.74 -14.00
C TYR A 92 -44.59 10.00 -14.54
N LYS A 93 -44.87 11.25 -14.92
CA LYS A 93 -46.17 11.62 -15.46
C LYS A 93 -46.32 11.08 -16.89
N SER A 94 -47.01 9.95 -17.03
CA SER A 94 -47.26 9.29 -18.30
C SER A 94 -48.71 9.46 -18.76
N GLY A 95 -48.91 9.63 -20.07
CA GLY A 95 -50.20 9.51 -20.75
C GLY A 95 -50.51 8.09 -21.22
N ILE A 96 -49.55 7.15 -21.09
CA ILE A 96 -49.64 5.78 -21.58
C ILE A 96 -49.78 4.79 -20.41
N PHE A 97 -48.91 4.91 -19.40
CA PHE A 97 -48.82 3.99 -18.27
C PHE A 97 -49.38 4.63 -16.99
N PRO A 98 -50.07 3.88 -16.13
CA PRO A 98 -50.55 4.40 -14.86
C PRO A 98 -49.39 4.63 -13.89
N TRP A 99 -49.59 5.50 -12.89
CA TRP A 99 -48.64 5.66 -11.78
C TRP A 99 -48.36 4.34 -11.08
N SER A 100 -47.10 4.10 -10.71
CA SER A 100 -46.70 2.83 -10.10
C SER A 100 -47.27 2.64 -8.70
N ARG A 101 -47.67 1.40 -8.41
CA ARG A 101 -48.04 0.99 -7.05
C ARG A 101 -46.86 1.04 -6.07
N TYR A 102 -45.62 0.89 -6.54
CA TYR A 102 -44.44 0.94 -5.67
C TYR A 102 -44.10 2.38 -5.26
N LEU A 103 -44.63 3.37 -5.98
CA LEU A 103 -44.47 4.77 -5.63
C LEU A 103 -45.44 5.19 -4.51
N THR A 104 -46.73 4.93 -4.68
CA THR A 104 -47.79 5.48 -3.79
C THR A 104 -48.62 4.42 -3.04
N GLY A 105 -48.36 3.14 -3.28
CA GLY A 105 -49.05 2.00 -2.65
C GLY A 105 -50.21 1.46 -3.48
N LYS A 106 -50.72 2.24 -4.44
CA LYS A 106 -51.82 1.85 -5.34
C LYS A 106 -51.54 2.31 -6.77
N GLN A 107 -51.67 1.39 -7.73
CA GLN A 107 -51.46 1.72 -9.14
C GLN A 107 -52.50 2.76 -9.61
N GLY A 108 -52.05 3.73 -10.40
CA GLY A 108 -52.87 4.83 -10.91
C GLY A 108 -52.97 6.04 -9.97
N THR A 109 -52.49 5.95 -8.73
CA THR A 109 -52.48 7.07 -7.77
C THR A 109 -51.19 7.88 -7.92
N ALA A 110 -51.33 9.18 -8.25
CA ALA A 110 -50.22 10.12 -8.37
C ALA A 110 -49.69 10.58 -7.00
N PRO A 111 -48.43 11.04 -6.90
CA PRO A 111 -47.94 11.81 -5.75
C PRO A 111 -48.71 13.12 -5.54
N ASP A 112 -48.70 13.62 -4.29
CA ASP A 112 -49.41 14.85 -3.93
C ASP A 112 -48.76 16.10 -4.55
N GLY A 113 -49.56 17.18 -4.68
CA GLY A 113 -49.05 18.49 -5.11
C GLY A 113 -48.51 18.55 -6.55
N GLY A 114 -48.81 17.55 -7.40
CA GLY A 114 -48.35 17.50 -8.79
C GLY A 114 -46.87 17.16 -8.94
N PHE A 115 -46.26 16.53 -7.94
CA PHE A 115 -44.86 16.14 -7.97
C PHE A 115 -44.59 15.08 -9.06
N ASP A 116 -43.61 15.36 -9.92
CA ASP A 116 -43.10 14.42 -10.94
C ASP A 116 -41.72 13.89 -10.50
N PRO A 117 -41.63 12.61 -10.06
CA PRO A 117 -40.38 12.07 -9.51
C PRO A 117 -39.25 12.04 -10.54
N LEU A 118 -39.48 11.55 -11.76
CA LEU A 118 -38.40 11.43 -12.76
C LEU A 118 -37.81 12.79 -13.12
N LYS A 119 -38.64 13.83 -13.26
CA LYS A 119 -38.15 15.19 -13.48
C LYS A 119 -37.20 15.63 -12.36
N PHE A 120 -37.61 15.42 -11.10
CA PHE A 120 -36.78 15.78 -9.94
C PHE A 120 -35.47 14.98 -9.90
N TRP A 121 -35.53 13.68 -10.17
CA TRP A 121 -34.35 12.81 -10.19
C TRP A 121 -33.33 13.24 -11.25
N VAL A 122 -33.77 13.57 -12.46
CA VAL A 122 -32.90 14.08 -13.53
C VAL A 122 -32.23 15.38 -13.09
N GLU A 123 -33.02 16.37 -12.64
CA GLU A 123 -32.52 17.67 -12.23
C GLU A 123 -31.50 17.57 -11.07
N GLU A 124 -31.76 16.72 -10.07
CA GLU A 124 -30.87 16.56 -8.91
C GLU A 124 -29.64 15.69 -9.20
N ALA A 125 -29.72 14.72 -10.11
CA ALA A 125 -28.57 13.94 -10.56
C ALA A 125 -27.60 14.85 -11.33
N HIS A 126 -28.10 15.63 -12.29
CA HIS A 126 -27.29 16.55 -13.07
C HIS A 126 -26.60 17.62 -12.22
N LYS A 127 -27.26 18.16 -11.18
CA LYS A 127 -26.64 19.08 -10.21
C LYS A 127 -25.41 18.50 -9.50
N ARG A 128 -25.34 17.17 -9.40
CA ARG A 128 -24.23 16.43 -8.76
C ARG A 128 -23.20 15.92 -9.77
N GLY A 129 -23.38 16.20 -11.06
CA GLY A 129 -22.54 15.66 -12.13
C GLY A 129 -22.78 14.18 -12.39
N LEU A 130 -23.96 13.66 -12.02
CA LEU A 130 -24.37 12.28 -12.29
C LEU A 130 -25.26 12.25 -13.53
N GLU A 131 -25.00 11.32 -14.43
CA GLU A 131 -25.94 10.97 -15.49
C GLU A 131 -27.13 10.18 -14.93
N LEU A 132 -28.29 10.29 -15.56
CA LEU A 132 -29.47 9.48 -15.25
C LEU A 132 -29.94 8.66 -16.46
N HIS A 133 -29.89 7.34 -16.29
CA HIS A 133 -30.38 6.35 -17.23
C HIS A 133 -31.74 5.82 -16.72
N ALA A 134 -32.81 6.06 -17.48
CA ALA A 134 -34.14 5.59 -17.14
C ALA A 134 -34.27 4.09 -17.43
N TRP A 135 -34.34 3.28 -16.37
CA TRP A 135 -34.46 1.83 -16.44
C TRP A 135 -35.91 1.38 -16.55
N ILE A 136 -36.16 0.57 -17.58
CA ILE A 136 -37.47 0.08 -17.96
C ILE A 136 -37.45 -1.45 -18.04
N ASN A 137 -38.46 -2.08 -17.42
CA ASN A 137 -38.81 -3.45 -17.76
C ASN A 137 -39.77 -3.46 -18.96
N PRO A 138 -39.45 -4.18 -20.06
CA PRO A 138 -40.22 -4.12 -21.30
C PRO A 138 -41.60 -4.79 -21.20
N TYR A 139 -41.65 -6.04 -20.72
CA TYR A 139 -42.83 -6.90 -20.89
C TYR A 139 -43.56 -7.24 -19.60
N ARG A 140 -42.96 -7.02 -18.42
CA ARG A 140 -43.59 -7.37 -17.15
C ARG A 140 -44.81 -6.47 -16.88
N VAL A 141 -45.97 -7.09 -16.66
CA VAL A 141 -47.20 -6.39 -16.25
C VAL A 141 -47.41 -6.49 -14.74
N THR A 142 -47.10 -7.64 -14.13
CA THR A 142 -47.20 -7.83 -12.68
C THR A 142 -45.96 -8.51 -12.12
N LYS A 143 -45.71 -8.30 -10.83
CA LYS A 143 -44.70 -9.04 -10.07
C LYS A 143 -45.31 -9.52 -8.76
N LYS A 144 -45.53 -10.82 -8.68
CA LYS A 144 -45.94 -11.54 -7.49
C LYS A 144 -44.75 -11.67 -6.53
N GLU A 145 -44.99 -11.38 -5.25
CA GLU A 145 -44.09 -11.72 -4.15
C GLU A 145 -44.38 -13.13 -3.60
N SER A 146 -43.42 -13.70 -2.87
CA SER A 146 -43.61 -15.02 -2.25
C SER A 146 -44.84 -15.03 -1.33
N GLY A 147 -45.64 -16.08 -1.41
CA GLY A 147 -46.88 -16.22 -0.61
C GLY A 147 -48.08 -15.39 -1.07
N GLN A 148 -47.94 -14.50 -2.06
CA GLN A 148 -49.08 -13.77 -2.63
C GLN A 148 -49.89 -14.64 -3.62
N PRO A 149 -51.20 -14.42 -3.78
CA PRO A 149 -51.98 -15.09 -4.83
C PRO A 149 -51.50 -14.67 -6.22
N SER A 150 -51.84 -15.45 -7.26
CA SER A 150 -51.59 -15.06 -8.64
C SER A 150 -52.30 -13.76 -8.98
N HIS A 151 -51.66 -12.90 -9.77
CA HIS A 151 -52.29 -11.67 -10.23
C HIS A 151 -53.30 -11.92 -11.36
N ASP A 152 -54.24 -10.98 -11.48
CA ASP A 152 -55.19 -10.85 -12.58
C ASP A 152 -55.39 -9.37 -12.97
N PHE A 153 -56.21 -9.13 -13.99
CA PHE A 153 -56.52 -7.77 -14.45
C PHE A 153 -57.24 -6.92 -13.40
N ALA A 154 -57.97 -7.52 -12.46
CA ALA A 154 -58.67 -6.79 -11.41
C ALA A 154 -57.71 -6.13 -10.40
N SER A 155 -56.45 -6.62 -10.34
CA SER A 155 -55.39 -6.02 -9.53
C SER A 155 -54.71 -4.79 -10.16
N LEU A 156 -55.10 -4.40 -11.38
CA LEU A 156 -54.50 -3.29 -12.13
C LEU A 156 -55.43 -2.06 -12.19
N ALA A 157 -54.84 -0.89 -12.44
CA ALA A 157 -55.61 0.32 -12.71
C ALA A 157 -56.42 0.18 -14.02
N SER A 158 -57.62 0.77 -14.07
CA SER A 158 -58.52 0.64 -15.23
C SER A 158 -57.96 1.22 -16.53
N ASN A 159 -57.03 2.17 -16.44
CA ASN A 159 -56.32 2.76 -17.56
C ASN A 159 -55.01 2.04 -17.91
N ASN A 160 -54.69 0.91 -17.27
CA ASN A 160 -53.48 0.15 -17.58
C ASN A 160 -53.59 -0.45 -19.01
N PRO A 161 -52.56 -0.33 -19.87
CA PRO A 161 -52.60 -0.89 -21.23
C PRO A 161 -52.92 -2.40 -21.28
N ALA A 162 -52.56 -3.17 -20.25
CA ALA A 162 -52.91 -4.57 -20.12
C ALA A 162 -54.41 -4.81 -19.91
N VAL A 163 -55.08 -3.92 -19.17
CA VAL A 163 -56.54 -3.97 -18.94
C VAL A 163 -57.29 -3.51 -20.19
N LEU A 164 -56.78 -2.47 -20.87
CA LEU A 164 -57.37 -1.94 -22.10
C LEU A 164 -57.22 -2.90 -23.28
N ASN A 165 -56.18 -3.75 -23.27
CA ASN A 165 -55.87 -4.68 -24.33
C ASN A 165 -55.56 -6.08 -23.76
N PRO A 166 -56.55 -6.79 -23.19
CA PRO A 166 -56.31 -8.09 -22.55
C PRO A 166 -55.76 -9.13 -23.53
N GLN A 167 -56.03 -8.99 -24.83
CA GLN A 167 -55.47 -9.83 -25.90
C GLN A 167 -53.96 -9.67 -26.11
N TRP A 168 -53.32 -8.67 -25.49
CA TRP A 168 -51.87 -8.48 -25.53
C TRP A 168 -51.13 -9.23 -24.42
N VAL A 169 -51.86 -9.86 -23.50
CA VAL A 169 -51.32 -10.32 -22.22
C VAL A 169 -51.37 -11.83 -22.11
N VAL A 170 -50.26 -12.42 -21.69
CA VAL A 170 -50.13 -13.83 -21.35
C VAL A 170 -50.05 -13.97 -19.84
N LYS A 171 -50.95 -14.78 -19.27
CA LYS A 171 -50.85 -15.24 -17.88
C LYS A 171 -49.92 -16.43 -17.82
N HIS A 172 -48.80 -16.27 -17.14
CA HIS A 172 -47.75 -17.28 -17.06
C HIS A 172 -47.88 -18.13 -15.78
N SER A 173 -47.27 -19.32 -15.78
CA SER A 173 -47.41 -20.31 -14.71
C SER A 173 -46.82 -19.88 -13.37
N ASP A 174 -45.95 -18.87 -13.37
CA ASP A 174 -45.42 -18.24 -12.14
C ASP A 174 -46.44 -17.33 -11.44
N GLY A 175 -47.64 -17.18 -12.02
CA GLY A 175 -48.73 -16.39 -11.46
C GLY A 175 -48.68 -14.91 -11.83
N ASN A 176 -47.81 -14.52 -12.77
CA ASN A 176 -47.70 -13.16 -13.28
C ASN A 176 -48.33 -12.98 -14.67
N LEU A 177 -48.58 -11.71 -15.02
CA LEU A 177 -49.00 -11.26 -16.34
C LEU A 177 -47.81 -10.63 -17.07
N TYR A 178 -47.69 -10.94 -18.36
CA TYR A 178 -46.66 -10.42 -19.25
C TYR A 178 -47.30 -9.97 -20.56
N PHE A 179 -46.80 -8.89 -21.15
CA PHE A 179 -47.12 -8.59 -22.54
C PHE A 179 -46.46 -9.60 -23.47
N ASP A 180 -47.17 -10.03 -24.52
CA ASP A 180 -46.67 -10.94 -25.54
C ASP A 180 -45.69 -10.21 -26.48
N PRO A 181 -44.38 -10.51 -26.45
CA PRO A 181 -43.38 -9.82 -27.28
C PRO A 181 -43.59 -10.07 -28.79
N GLY A 182 -44.31 -11.12 -29.16
CA GLY A 182 -44.63 -11.48 -30.54
C GLY A 182 -45.59 -10.53 -31.23
N LEU A 183 -46.38 -9.77 -30.47
CA LEU A 183 -47.35 -8.84 -31.02
C LEU A 183 -46.70 -7.50 -31.44
N PRO A 184 -46.84 -7.07 -32.70
CA PRO A 184 -46.33 -5.75 -33.13
C PRO A 184 -46.88 -4.59 -32.31
N GLN A 185 -48.13 -4.69 -31.84
CA GLN A 185 -48.77 -3.66 -31.01
C GLN A 185 -48.12 -3.53 -29.63
N VAL A 186 -47.68 -4.64 -29.03
CA VAL A 186 -46.93 -4.63 -27.77
C VAL A 186 -45.57 -3.96 -27.97
N ARG A 187 -44.86 -4.31 -29.04
CA ARG A 187 -43.56 -3.66 -29.35
C ARG A 187 -43.75 -2.16 -29.56
N LYS A 188 -44.79 -1.75 -30.29
CA LYS A 188 -45.15 -0.33 -30.45
C LYS A 188 -45.45 0.36 -29.12
N LEU A 189 -46.24 -0.26 -28.24
CA LEU A 189 -46.54 0.28 -26.90
C LEU A 189 -45.25 0.57 -26.11
N ILE A 190 -44.29 -0.36 -26.16
CA ILE A 190 -43.01 -0.21 -25.45
C ILE A 190 -42.19 0.93 -26.05
N ILE A 191 -42.08 0.99 -27.38
CA ILE A 191 -41.37 2.06 -28.10
C ILE A 191 -42.00 3.42 -27.79
N ASP A 192 -43.34 3.53 -27.84
CA ASP A 192 -44.05 4.78 -27.55
C ASP A 192 -43.80 5.24 -26.10
N GLY A 193 -43.75 4.32 -25.14
CA GLY A 193 -43.38 4.61 -23.74
C GLY A 193 -41.94 5.09 -23.58
N VAL A 194 -41.00 4.47 -24.28
CA VAL A 194 -39.60 4.92 -24.32
C VAL A 194 -39.52 6.34 -24.89
N LEU A 195 -40.21 6.60 -26.00
CA LEU A 195 -40.21 7.91 -26.64
C LEU A 195 -40.90 8.99 -25.80
N GLU A 196 -41.91 8.62 -25.00
CA GLU A 196 -42.52 9.54 -24.03
C GLU A 196 -41.48 10.03 -23.02
N ILE A 197 -40.63 9.15 -22.51
CA ILE A 197 -39.57 9.53 -21.58
C ILE A 197 -38.55 10.42 -22.29
N VAL A 198 -38.03 9.99 -23.44
CA VAL A 198 -36.98 10.72 -24.18
C VAL A 198 -37.43 12.13 -24.60
N ARG A 199 -38.71 12.32 -24.93
CA ARG A 199 -39.27 13.63 -25.33
C ARG A 199 -39.49 14.56 -24.14
N ASN A 200 -39.87 14.02 -22.99
CA ASN A 200 -40.37 14.82 -21.87
C ASN A 200 -39.33 15.06 -20.77
N TYR A 201 -38.26 14.25 -20.71
CA TYR A 201 -37.25 14.30 -19.65
C TYR A 201 -35.84 14.36 -20.22
N ASP A 202 -34.96 15.09 -19.54
CA ASP A 202 -33.55 15.23 -19.93
C ASP A 202 -32.69 14.04 -19.47
N VAL A 203 -33.12 12.82 -19.82
CA VAL A 203 -32.37 11.61 -19.47
C VAL A 203 -31.14 11.43 -20.35
N ASP A 204 -30.06 10.91 -19.79
CA ASP A 204 -28.82 10.62 -20.51
C ASP A 204 -28.87 9.26 -21.22
N GLY A 205 -29.75 8.38 -20.75
CA GLY A 205 -29.95 7.08 -21.36
C GLY A 205 -31.28 6.39 -21.05
N ILE A 206 -31.57 5.37 -21.84
CA ILE A 206 -32.61 4.38 -21.64
C ILE A 206 -31.93 3.04 -21.38
N HIS A 207 -32.38 2.33 -20.35
CA HIS A 207 -31.79 1.07 -19.91
C HIS A 207 -32.83 -0.03 -19.82
N PHE A 208 -32.59 -1.18 -20.45
CA PHE A 208 -33.36 -2.42 -20.18
C PHE A 208 -32.52 -3.38 -19.33
N ASP A 209 -33.16 -4.12 -18.44
CA ASP A 209 -32.55 -5.20 -17.66
C ASP A 209 -32.65 -6.56 -18.39
N ASP A 210 -32.56 -7.66 -17.65
CA ASP A 210 -32.41 -9.02 -18.14
C ASP A 210 -33.75 -9.74 -18.45
N TYR A 211 -34.89 -9.08 -18.21
CA TYR A 211 -36.21 -9.71 -18.34
C TYR A 211 -36.82 -9.52 -19.73
N PHE A 212 -36.72 -10.58 -20.54
CA PHE A 212 -37.39 -10.69 -21.84
C PHE A 212 -38.58 -11.66 -21.74
N TYR A 213 -38.49 -12.85 -22.35
CA TYR A 213 -39.46 -13.91 -22.07
C TYR A 213 -39.19 -14.52 -20.69
N PRO A 214 -40.23 -14.84 -19.90
CA PRO A 214 -40.07 -15.34 -18.54
C PRO A 214 -39.59 -16.80 -18.48
N SER A 215 -39.84 -17.59 -19.53
CA SER A 215 -39.37 -18.98 -19.66
C SER A 215 -39.52 -19.47 -21.11
N THR A 216 -39.04 -20.69 -21.37
CA THR A 216 -39.31 -21.43 -22.62
C THR A 216 -40.79 -21.81 -22.78
N SER A 217 -41.53 -21.87 -21.66
CA SER A 217 -42.95 -22.25 -21.61
C SER A 217 -43.83 -21.00 -21.58
N PHE A 218 -43.94 -20.32 -22.72
CA PHE A 218 -44.77 -19.13 -22.90
C PHE A 218 -45.95 -19.43 -23.84
N ASN A 219 -47.17 -18.98 -23.50
CA ASN A 219 -48.37 -19.30 -24.27
C ASN A 219 -48.64 -18.29 -25.40
N ASP A 220 -47.80 -18.34 -26.44
CA ASP A 220 -47.82 -17.46 -27.62
C ASP A 220 -48.02 -18.22 -28.93
N GLN A 221 -48.45 -19.48 -28.89
CA GLN A 221 -48.58 -20.33 -30.09
C GLN A 221 -49.50 -19.72 -31.15
N ALA A 222 -50.59 -19.07 -30.74
CA ALA A 222 -51.50 -18.37 -31.64
C ALA A 222 -50.82 -17.16 -32.31
N THR A 223 -50.05 -16.39 -31.55
CA THR A 223 -49.25 -15.26 -32.05
C THR A 223 -48.16 -15.74 -33.01
N TYR A 224 -47.43 -16.80 -32.65
CA TYR A 224 -46.42 -17.41 -33.50
C TYR A 224 -47.01 -17.87 -34.85
N ASN A 225 -48.13 -18.61 -34.84
CA ASN A 225 -48.77 -19.07 -36.08
C ASN A 225 -49.21 -17.92 -36.99
N LYS A 226 -49.53 -16.76 -36.42
CA LYS A 226 -49.96 -15.58 -37.15
C LYS A 226 -48.81 -14.77 -37.75
N TYR A 227 -47.68 -14.66 -37.04
CA TYR A 227 -46.62 -13.70 -37.37
C TYR A 227 -45.28 -14.33 -37.78
N LYS A 228 -45.12 -15.65 -37.71
CA LYS A 228 -43.86 -16.31 -38.10
C LYS A 228 -43.56 -16.15 -39.60
N ALA A 229 -42.27 -16.07 -39.93
CA ALA A 229 -41.83 -16.25 -41.31
C ALA A 229 -41.95 -17.73 -41.73
N SER A 230 -42.03 -17.97 -43.05
CA SER A 230 -42.06 -19.33 -43.58
C SER A 230 -40.82 -20.13 -43.13
N GLY A 231 -41.03 -21.31 -42.54
CA GLY A 231 -39.97 -22.19 -42.06
C GLY A 231 -39.26 -21.76 -40.76
N GLN A 232 -39.63 -20.63 -40.14
CA GLN A 232 -38.99 -20.13 -38.92
C GLN A 232 -39.39 -20.97 -37.68
N SER A 233 -38.42 -21.41 -36.88
CA SER A 233 -38.69 -22.11 -35.62
C SER A 233 -39.33 -21.18 -34.58
N LEU A 234 -40.02 -21.74 -33.57
CA LEU A 234 -40.61 -20.94 -32.49
C LEU A 234 -39.54 -20.17 -31.70
N ASP A 235 -38.42 -20.82 -31.40
CA ASP A 235 -37.33 -20.21 -30.63
C ASP A 235 -36.64 -19.08 -31.41
N ASP A 236 -36.39 -19.26 -32.72
CA ASP A 236 -35.84 -18.21 -33.57
C ASP A 236 -36.80 -17.03 -33.72
N TRP A 237 -38.10 -17.32 -33.82
CA TRP A 237 -39.13 -16.29 -33.87
C TRP A 237 -39.19 -15.49 -32.56
N ARG A 238 -39.12 -16.14 -31.40
CA ARG A 238 -39.09 -15.45 -30.10
C ARG A 238 -37.86 -14.56 -29.95
N ARG A 239 -36.66 -15.04 -30.34
CA ARG A 239 -35.44 -14.20 -30.37
C ARG A 239 -35.61 -13.00 -31.29
N GLU A 240 -36.15 -13.22 -32.49
CA GLU A 240 -36.34 -12.14 -33.46
C GLU A 240 -37.35 -11.09 -32.99
N ASN A 241 -38.40 -11.49 -32.27
CA ASN A 241 -39.33 -10.53 -31.66
C ASN A 241 -38.64 -9.59 -30.67
N VAL A 242 -37.69 -10.11 -29.88
CA VAL A 242 -36.86 -9.28 -29.00
C VAL A 242 -35.92 -8.40 -29.82
N ASN A 243 -35.23 -8.96 -30.81
CA ASN A 243 -34.32 -8.20 -31.69
C ASN A 243 -35.02 -7.02 -32.36
N ILE A 244 -36.25 -7.22 -32.86
CA ILE A 244 -37.07 -6.17 -33.48
C ILE A 244 -37.36 -5.07 -32.47
N LEU A 245 -37.76 -5.40 -31.23
CA LEU A 245 -37.98 -4.38 -30.21
C LEU A 245 -36.71 -3.57 -29.96
N ILE A 246 -35.57 -4.23 -29.75
CA ILE A 246 -34.30 -3.56 -29.45
C ILE A 246 -33.88 -2.64 -30.60
N ARG A 247 -33.88 -3.15 -31.84
CA ARG A 247 -33.54 -2.37 -33.03
C ARG A 247 -34.46 -1.17 -33.22
N ASP A 248 -35.77 -1.37 -33.07
CA ASP A 248 -36.75 -0.32 -33.33
C ASP A 248 -36.74 0.72 -32.20
N CYS A 249 -36.50 0.33 -30.94
CA CYS A 249 -36.23 1.25 -29.83
C CYS A 249 -34.96 2.08 -30.09
N TYR A 250 -33.84 1.44 -30.44
CA TYR A 250 -32.59 2.13 -30.76
C TYR A 250 -32.82 3.16 -31.86
N THR A 251 -33.39 2.73 -32.98
CA THR A 251 -33.67 3.60 -34.14
C THR A 251 -34.55 4.78 -33.75
N ALA A 252 -35.62 4.53 -33.00
CA ALA A 252 -36.55 5.57 -32.58
C ALA A 252 -35.91 6.57 -31.61
N ILE A 253 -35.12 6.11 -30.64
CA ILE A 253 -34.36 6.98 -29.72
C ILE A 253 -33.42 7.86 -30.52
N LYS A 254 -32.63 7.27 -31.43
CA LYS A 254 -31.64 8.02 -32.22
C LYS A 254 -32.27 9.04 -33.16
N GLN A 255 -33.46 8.77 -33.68
CA GLN A 255 -34.22 9.72 -34.50
C GLN A 255 -34.78 10.90 -33.69
N VAL A 256 -35.15 10.67 -32.43
CA VAL A 256 -35.74 11.72 -31.58
C VAL A 256 -34.68 12.54 -30.87
N ARG A 257 -33.70 11.89 -30.23
CA ARG A 257 -32.55 12.52 -29.54
C ARG A 257 -31.34 11.60 -29.63
N SER A 258 -30.50 11.82 -30.63
CA SER A 258 -29.31 10.99 -30.89
C SER A 258 -28.29 10.94 -29.75
N SER A 259 -28.27 11.95 -28.88
CA SER A 259 -27.40 12.01 -27.69
C SER A 259 -27.82 11.04 -26.58
N VAL A 260 -29.08 10.60 -26.54
CA VAL A 260 -29.56 9.66 -25.53
C VAL A 260 -29.03 8.26 -25.85
N ARG A 261 -28.36 7.63 -24.88
CA ARG A 261 -27.84 6.27 -25.03
C ARG A 261 -28.93 5.23 -24.80
N PHE A 262 -28.84 4.11 -25.48
CA PHE A 262 -29.69 2.94 -25.28
C PHE A 262 -28.82 1.75 -24.96
N GLY A 263 -29.01 1.13 -23.81
CA GLY A 263 -28.26 -0.07 -23.47
C GLY A 263 -29.05 -1.05 -22.63
N ILE A 264 -28.46 -2.23 -22.48
CA ILE A 264 -29.14 -3.40 -21.96
C ILE A 264 -28.21 -4.14 -21.00
N SER A 265 -28.73 -4.56 -19.85
CA SER A 265 -28.06 -5.45 -18.91
C SER A 265 -28.66 -6.86 -19.01
N PRO A 266 -28.14 -7.74 -19.89
CA PRO A 266 -28.61 -9.10 -19.97
C PRO A 266 -28.02 -9.97 -18.85
N PHE A 267 -28.59 -11.15 -18.66
CA PHE A 267 -27.98 -12.21 -17.87
C PHE A 267 -26.55 -12.51 -18.35
N GLY A 268 -25.62 -12.77 -17.42
CA GLY A 268 -24.19 -12.84 -17.69
C GLY A 268 -23.73 -13.94 -18.66
N ILE A 269 -24.50 -15.02 -18.83
CA ILE A 269 -24.21 -16.09 -19.81
C ILE A 269 -25.17 -15.96 -20.99
N TRP A 270 -24.63 -15.64 -22.18
CA TRP A 270 -25.40 -15.68 -23.43
C TRP A 270 -25.73 -17.12 -23.82
N ALA A 271 -24.70 -17.94 -24.03
CA ALA A 271 -24.79 -19.37 -24.25
C ALA A 271 -23.52 -20.07 -23.72
N ASN A 272 -23.65 -21.33 -23.30
CA ASN A 272 -22.52 -22.18 -22.95
C ASN A 272 -21.87 -22.73 -24.23
N ARG A 273 -20.54 -22.87 -24.23
CA ARG A 273 -19.77 -23.44 -25.35
C ARG A 273 -20.26 -24.83 -25.76
N SER A 274 -20.74 -25.62 -24.80
CA SER A 274 -21.29 -26.97 -25.02
C SER A 274 -22.61 -26.96 -25.80
N SER A 275 -23.43 -25.92 -25.67
CA SER A 275 -24.69 -25.77 -26.43
C SER A 275 -24.49 -25.01 -27.73
N ASN A 276 -23.56 -24.05 -27.76
CA ASN A 276 -23.27 -23.20 -28.91
C ASN A 276 -21.76 -22.93 -28.98
N PRO A 277 -21.07 -23.24 -30.08
CA PRO A 277 -19.60 -23.11 -30.16
C PRO A 277 -19.09 -21.67 -30.00
N ARG A 278 -19.96 -20.66 -30.18
CA ARG A 278 -19.63 -19.24 -29.93
C ARG A 278 -19.74 -18.84 -28.45
N GLY A 279 -20.26 -19.73 -27.60
CA GLY A 279 -20.56 -19.48 -26.19
C GLY A 279 -19.34 -19.43 -25.27
N SER A 280 -19.56 -18.96 -24.05
CA SER A 280 -18.55 -18.91 -23.00
C SER A 280 -18.25 -20.31 -22.45
N ASP A 281 -17.04 -20.49 -21.90
CA ASP A 281 -16.65 -21.73 -21.21
C ASP A 281 -17.29 -21.82 -19.81
N THR A 282 -18.60 -22.04 -19.82
CA THR A 282 -19.49 -22.07 -18.66
C THR A 282 -20.49 -23.22 -18.78
N ASN A 283 -21.18 -23.54 -17.69
CA ASN A 283 -22.17 -24.62 -17.60
C ASN A 283 -23.49 -24.16 -16.94
N GLY A 284 -23.76 -22.86 -16.93
CA GLY A 284 -24.92 -22.27 -16.24
C GLY A 284 -26.16 -22.11 -17.12
N PHE A 285 -27.14 -21.37 -16.61
CA PHE A 285 -28.31 -20.93 -17.39
C PHE A 285 -27.88 -20.08 -18.60
N GLN A 286 -28.68 -20.05 -19.68
CA GLN A 286 -28.31 -19.45 -20.95
C GLN A 286 -29.42 -18.52 -21.45
N SER A 287 -29.16 -17.23 -21.52
CA SER A 287 -30.18 -16.24 -21.89
C SER A 287 -30.66 -16.36 -23.33
N TYR A 288 -29.82 -16.86 -24.25
CA TYR A 288 -30.17 -17.12 -25.64
C TYR A 288 -31.34 -18.12 -25.79
N TYR A 289 -31.46 -19.08 -24.88
CA TYR A 289 -32.50 -20.11 -24.90
C TYR A 289 -33.61 -19.84 -23.87
N GLY A 290 -33.27 -19.43 -22.66
CA GLY A 290 -34.24 -19.31 -21.57
C GLY A 290 -35.04 -18.01 -21.56
N HIS A 291 -34.43 -16.91 -22.01
CA HIS A 291 -35.08 -15.59 -22.13
C HIS A 291 -35.28 -15.15 -23.57
N TYR A 292 -34.76 -15.92 -24.54
CA TYR A 292 -34.71 -15.56 -25.95
C TYR A 292 -34.00 -14.22 -26.19
N ALA A 293 -32.98 -13.94 -25.37
CA ALA A 293 -32.17 -12.73 -25.42
C ALA A 293 -30.89 -12.99 -26.24
N ASP A 294 -30.90 -12.61 -27.52
CA ASP A 294 -29.72 -12.76 -28.40
C ASP A 294 -28.76 -11.57 -28.27
N SER A 295 -28.21 -11.40 -27.07
CA SER A 295 -27.35 -10.27 -26.71
C SER A 295 -26.09 -10.16 -27.57
N LEU A 296 -25.54 -11.27 -28.04
CA LEU A 296 -24.41 -11.24 -28.98
C LEU A 296 -24.80 -10.60 -30.32
N LYS A 297 -26.01 -10.86 -30.82
CA LYS A 297 -26.51 -10.21 -32.04
C LYS A 297 -26.69 -8.72 -31.86
N TRP A 298 -27.24 -8.27 -30.72
CA TRP A 298 -27.44 -6.84 -30.46
C TRP A 298 -26.12 -6.06 -30.49
N VAL A 299 -25.07 -6.66 -29.92
CA VAL A 299 -23.70 -6.12 -29.96
C VAL A 299 -23.15 -6.10 -31.38
N LYS A 300 -23.22 -7.22 -32.11
CA LYS A 300 -22.61 -7.34 -33.45
C LYS A 300 -23.33 -6.52 -34.52
N ASP A 301 -24.63 -6.31 -34.38
CA ASP A 301 -25.41 -5.46 -35.28
C ASP A 301 -25.32 -3.97 -34.91
N GLY A 302 -24.75 -3.62 -33.75
CA GLY A 302 -24.62 -2.23 -33.30
C GLY A 302 -25.95 -1.54 -33.01
N ILE A 303 -26.95 -2.29 -32.53
CA ILE A 303 -28.32 -1.79 -32.26
C ILE A 303 -28.55 -1.42 -30.79
N ILE A 304 -27.46 -1.17 -30.07
CA ILE A 304 -27.38 -0.65 -28.70
C ILE A 304 -26.09 0.18 -28.61
N ASP A 305 -26.04 1.17 -27.73
CA ASP A 305 -24.82 1.95 -27.47
C ASP A 305 -23.92 1.28 -26.43
N TYR A 306 -24.51 0.56 -25.48
CA TYR A 306 -23.74 -0.20 -24.48
C TYR A 306 -24.43 -1.50 -24.07
N ILE A 307 -23.62 -2.44 -23.57
CA ILE A 307 -24.06 -3.69 -22.96
C ILE A 307 -23.49 -3.86 -21.56
N ALA A 308 -24.30 -4.35 -20.63
CA ALA A 308 -23.96 -4.49 -19.22
C ALA A 308 -24.23 -5.90 -18.67
N PRO A 309 -23.53 -6.96 -19.12
CA PRO A 309 -23.77 -8.32 -18.64
C PRO A 309 -23.65 -8.45 -17.12
N GLN A 310 -24.61 -9.16 -16.51
CA GLN A 310 -24.68 -9.40 -15.07
C GLN A 310 -23.72 -10.53 -14.64
N LEU A 311 -22.46 -10.20 -14.32
CA LEU A 311 -21.45 -11.16 -13.89
C LEU A 311 -21.50 -11.39 -12.38
N TYR A 312 -22.58 -12.02 -11.92
CA TYR A 312 -22.90 -12.13 -10.49
C TYR A 312 -22.30 -13.37 -9.80
N TRP A 313 -21.11 -13.79 -10.22
CA TRP A 313 -20.38 -14.94 -9.66
C TRP A 313 -18.98 -14.52 -9.25
N ASN A 314 -18.36 -15.30 -8.35
CA ASN A 314 -17.00 -15.01 -7.91
C ASN A 314 -15.97 -15.51 -8.94
N ILE A 315 -14.77 -14.95 -8.87
CA ILE A 315 -13.60 -15.42 -9.61
C ILE A 315 -13.31 -16.88 -9.21
N GLY A 316 -13.13 -17.74 -10.22
CA GLY A 316 -12.89 -19.17 -10.01
C GLY A 316 -14.13 -20.03 -9.77
N TYR A 317 -15.35 -19.47 -9.86
CA TYR A 317 -16.57 -20.27 -9.70
C TYR A 317 -16.73 -21.29 -10.83
N SER A 318 -16.82 -22.58 -10.50
CA SER A 318 -16.71 -23.68 -11.48
C SER A 318 -17.79 -23.71 -12.57
N ILE A 319 -18.99 -23.17 -12.31
CA ILE A 319 -20.10 -23.17 -13.26
C ILE A 319 -20.09 -21.93 -14.16
N ALA A 320 -19.69 -20.79 -13.61
CA ALA A 320 -19.82 -19.47 -14.24
C ALA A 320 -18.71 -18.53 -13.75
N ASP A 321 -17.45 -18.90 -14.01
CA ASP A 321 -16.27 -18.17 -13.56
C ASP A 321 -16.31 -16.73 -14.08
N TYR A 322 -16.21 -15.76 -13.15
CA TYR A 322 -16.17 -14.34 -13.47
C TYR A 322 -15.09 -14.01 -14.51
N GLY A 323 -13.87 -14.52 -14.35
CA GLY A 323 -12.76 -14.21 -15.24
C GLY A 323 -12.96 -14.74 -16.66
N LYS A 324 -13.57 -15.93 -16.80
CA LYS A 324 -13.91 -16.52 -18.11
C LYS A 324 -15.01 -15.73 -18.81
N LEU A 325 -16.02 -15.31 -18.07
CA LEU A 325 -17.12 -14.51 -18.62
C LEU A 325 -16.66 -13.10 -19.00
N LEU A 326 -15.81 -12.49 -18.18
CA LEU A 326 -15.21 -11.19 -18.46
C LEU A 326 -14.43 -11.22 -19.79
N ALA A 327 -13.53 -12.19 -19.95
CA ALA A 327 -12.76 -12.36 -21.19
C ALA A 327 -13.68 -12.60 -22.40
N TRP A 328 -14.72 -13.43 -22.25
CA TRP A 328 -15.65 -13.69 -23.34
C TRP A 328 -16.44 -12.44 -23.76
N TRP A 329 -16.90 -11.63 -22.80
CA TRP A 329 -17.62 -10.39 -23.10
C TRP A 329 -16.73 -9.30 -23.69
N ASN A 330 -15.48 -9.21 -23.24
CA ASN A 330 -14.46 -8.36 -23.87
C ASN A 330 -14.31 -8.71 -25.37
N ASP A 331 -14.28 -10.00 -25.72
CA ASP A 331 -14.19 -10.43 -27.11
C ASP A 331 -15.51 -10.24 -27.88
N ALA A 332 -16.66 -10.40 -27.20
CA ALA A 332 -17.98 -10.23 -27.79
C ALA A 332 -18.19 -8.80 -28.34
N VAL A 333 -17.66 -7.77 -27.68
CA VAL A 333 -17.72 -6.38 -28.16
C VAL A 333 -16.58 -6.01 -29.13
N SER A 334 -15.64 -6.92 -29.38
CA SER A 334 -14.53 -6.63 -30.29
C SER A 334 -15.02 -6.32 -31.71
N GLY A 335 -14.47 -5.26 -32.28
CA GLY A 335 -14.79 -4.76 -33.62
C GLY A 335 -16.12 -4.00 -33.71
N THR A 336 -16.77 -3.68 -32.59
CA THR A 336 -18.02 -2.90 -32.56
C THR A 336 -17.84 -1.56 -31.87
N GLY A 337 -18.83 -0.67 -32.02
CA GLY A 337 -18.90 0.61 -31.29
C GLY A 337 -19.69 0.54 -29.98
N VAL A 338 -19.92 -0.67 -29.46
CA VAL A 338 -20.76 -0.89 -28.26
C VAL A 338 -19.87 -0.90 -27.01
N ASP A 339 -20.15 -0.01 -26.06
CA ASP A 339 -19.43 0.03 -24.79
C ASP A 339 -19.75 -1.20 -23.93
N LEU A 340 -18.74 -1.78 -23.29
CA LEU A 340 -18.90 -2.87 -22.34
C LEU A 340 -18.80 -2.36 -20.90
N TYR A 341 -19.88 -2.50 -20.14
CA TYR A 341 -19.89 -2.31 -18.69
C TYR A 341 -20.09 -3.66 -18.00
N ILE A 342 -19.54 -3.85 -16.81
CA ILE A 342 -19.75 -5.10 -16.06
C ILE A 342 -20.76 -4.89 -14.94
N GLY A 343 -21.83 -5.67 -14.92
CA GLY A 343 -22.77 -5.71 -13.81
C GLY A 343 -22.17 -6.47 -12.63
N GLN A 344 -22.00 -5.80 -11.50
CA GLN A 344 -21.35 -6.29 -10.29
C GLN A 344 -22.37 -6.68 -9.21
N ALA A 345 -22.17 -7.84 -8.58
CA ALA A 345 -23.04 -8.35 -7.51
C ALA A 345 -22.69 -7.79 -6.12
N ALA A 346 -22.73 -6.47 -5.96
CA ALA A 346 -22.47 -5.81 -4.67
C ALA A 346 -23.35 -6.37 -3.53
N TYR A 347 -24.57 -6.81 -3.84
CA TYR A 347 -25.49 -7.43 -2.87
C TYR A 347 -25.02 -8.75 -2.25
N LYS A 348 -24.00 -9.41 -2.82
CA LYS A 348 -23.44 -10.64 -2.26
C LYS A 348 -22.29 -10.40 -1.28
N ALA A 349 -21.66 -9.22 -1.31
CA ALA A 349 -20.54 -8.90 -0.45
C ALA A 349 -20.95 -8.84 1.04
N GLY A 350 -19.98 -9.04 1.93
CA GLY A 350 -20.22 -9.05 3.38
C GLY A 350 -20.83 -10.36 3.89
N ASP A 351 -20.65 -11.48 3.19
CA ASP A 351 -21.10 -12.79 3.67
C ASP A 351 -20.46 -13.08 5.04
N PRO A 352 -21.25 -13.37 6.09
CA PRO A 352 -20.70 -13.61 7.42
C PRO A 352 -19.91 -14.92 7.52
N ASN A 353 -20.02 -15.84 6.54
CA ASN A 353 -19.25 -17.07 6.50
C ASN A 353 -17.81 -16.80 6.01
N PRO A 354 -16.76 -17.03 6.84
CA PRO A 354 -15.37 -16.80 6.44
C PRO A 354 -14.90 -17.65 5.25
N GLU A 355 -15.54 -18.79 5.01
CA GLU A 355 -15.24 -19.69 3.88
C GLU A 355 -15.93 -19.26 2.57
N SER A 356 -16.83 -18.27 2.64
CA SER A 356 -17.48 -17.75 1.44
C SER A 356 -16.52 -16.91 0.64
N SER A 357 -16.49 -17.10 -0.68
CA SER A 357 -15.75 -16.20 -1.58
C SER A 357 -16.26 -14.76 -1.51
N TRP A 358 -17.45 -14.53 -0.95
CA TRP A 358 -18.03 -13.21 -0.76
C TRP A 358 -17.85 -12.65 0.67
N HIS A 359 -16.98 -13.27 1.48
CA HIS A 359 -16.64 -12.76 2.80
C HIS A 359 -15.97 -11.38 2.71
N GLY A 360 -16.47 -10.41 3.49
CA GLY A 360 -15.99 -9.03 3.46
C GLY A 360 -16.17 -8.35 2.10
N THR A 361 -15.23 -7.49 1.72
CA THR A 361 -15.28 -6.70 0.47
C THR A 361 -14.29 -7.16 -0.61
N GLY A 362 -13.39 -8.10 -0.28
CA GLY A 362 -12.24 -8.44 -1.11
C GLY A 362 -12.59 -8.96 -2.51
N GLU A 363 -13.70 -9.68 -2.68
CA GLU A 363 -14.11 -10.16 -4.00
C GLU A 363 -14.47 -9.04 -4.96
N ILE A 364 -15.18 -8.01 -4.49
CA ILE A 364 -15.54 -6.85 -5.32
C ILE A 364 -14.29 -6.09 -5.76
N VAL A 365 -13.30 -5.94 -4.88
CA VAL A 365 -12.01 -5.32 -5.23
C VAL A 365 -11.31 -6.11 -6.32
N ARG A 366 -11.14 -7.43 -6.13
CA ARG A 366 -10.47 -8.28 -7.12
C ARG A 366 -11.17 -8.26 -8.47
N GLN A 367 -12.50 -8.23 -8.49
CA GLN A 367 -13.28 -8.12 -9.72
C GLN A 367 -13.09 -6.78 -10.42
N LEU A 368 -13.05 -5.68 -9.67
CA LEU A 368 -12.78 -4.35 -10.21
C LEU A 368 -11.35 -4.27 -10.77
N GLU A 369 -10.35 -4.76 -10.05
CA GLU A 369 -8.96 -4.80 -10.52
C GLU A 369 -8.82 -5.67 -11.77
N LEU A 370 -9.47 -6.84 -11.80
CA LEU A 370 -9.45 -7.71 -12.97
C LEU A 370 -10.10 -7.05 -14.19
N ASN A 371 -11.18 -6.28 -14.01
CA ASN A 371 -11.80 -5.51 -15.09
C ASN A 371 -10.82 -4.50 -15.71
N ASP A 372 -9.94 -3.90 -14.91
CA ASP A 372 -8.99 -2.88 -15.36
C ASP A 372 -7.90 -3.46 -16.28
N THR A 373 -7.68 -4.77 -16.22
CA THR A 373 -6.77 -5.50 -17.12
C THR A 373 -7.34 -5.71 -18.53
N MET A 374 -8.64 -5.50 -18.73
CA MET A 374 -9.32 -5.78 -19.99
C MET A 374 -9.47 -4.51 -20.84
N GLU A 375 -8.90 -4.51 -22.03
CA GLU A 375 -8.83 -3.33 -22.90
C GLU A 375 -10.20 -2.70 -23.18
N ARG A 376 -11.24 -3.51 -23.43
CA ARG A 376 -12.57 -3.06 -23.90
C ARG A 376 -13.58 -2.85 -22.78
N VAL A 377 -13.24 -3.18 -21.54
CA VAL A 377 -14.12 -2.91 -20.40
C VAL A 377 -14.04 -1.42 -20.09
N SER A 378 -15.20 -0.75 -20.20
CA SER A 378 -15.33 0.70 -20.11
C SER A 378 -16.00 1.14 -18.80
N GLY A 379 -16.28 0.22 -17.88
CA GLY A 379 -16.87 0.56 -16.59
C GLY A 379 -17.53 -0.59 -15.86
N SER A 380 -18.18 -0.28 -14.74
CA SER A 380 -18.92 -1.23 -13.91
C SER A 380 -20.19 -0.59 -13.35
N ILE A 381 -21.22 -1.41 -13.15
CA ILE A 381 -22.50 -1.00 -12.58
C ILE A 381 -22.81 -1.87 -11.37
N MET A 382 -23.01 -1.25 -10.21
CA MET A 382 -23.22 -1.97 -8.95
C MET A 382 -24.70 -2.29 -8.74
N PHE A 383 -25.01 -3.56 -8.50
CA PHE A 383 -26.32 -4.00 -8.03
C PHE A 383 -26.23 -4.34 -6.53
N THR A 384 -26.77 -3.53 -5.61
CA THR A 384 -27.61 -2.34 -5.83
C THR A 384 -27.39 -1.26 -4.75
N TYR A 385 -28.06 -0.10 -4.83
CA TYR A 385 -27.93 1.00 -3.84
C TYR A 385 -27.96 0.53 -2.38
N ASN A 386 -28.96 -0.26 -1.99
CA ASN A 386 -29.11 -0.70 -0.60
C ASN A 386 -27.96 -1.61 -0.12
N SER A 387 -27.24 -2.27 -1.03
CA SER A 387 -26.06 -3.06 -0.67
C SER A 387 -24.94 -2.16 -0.12
N LEU A 388 -24.79 -0.97 -0.68
CA LEU A 388 -23.80 0.02 -0.24
C LEU A 388 -24.31 0.80 0.98
N ALA A 389 -25.57 1.21 0.97
CA ALA A 389 -26.16 1.98 2.06
C ALA A 389 -26.19 1.21 3.39
N ASN A 390 -26.39 -0.11 3.33
CA ASN A 390 -26.43 -0.97 4.50
C ASN A 390 -25.06 -1.57 4.88
N TYR A 391 -24.05 -1.45 4.02
CA TYR A 391 -22.69 -1.92 4.30
C TYR A 391 -21.64 -0.84 3.98
N PRO A 392 -21.40 0.11 4.92
CA PRO A 392 -20.52 1.26 4.67
C PRO A 392 -19.08 0.89 4.31
N GLU A 393 -18.56 -0.23 4.79
CA GLU A 393 -17.23 -0.73 4.43
C GLU A 393 -17.14 -1.04 2.93
N LEU A 394 -18.18 -1.65 2.34
CA LEU A 394 -18.25 -1.89 0.90
C LEU A 394 -18.25 -0.57 0.11
N ALA A 395 -19.01 0.43 0.56
CA ALA A 395 -19.01 1.75 -0.07
C ALA A 395 -17.63 2.40 -0.01
N ALA A 396 -16.95 2.32 1.14
CA ALA A 396 -15.60 2.84 1.33
C ALA A 396 -14.58 2.13 0.43
N THR A 397 -14.63 0.81 0.33
CA THR A 397 -13.75 0.02 -0.53
C THR A 397 -13.97 0.33 -2.02
N ILE A 398 -15.21 0.48 -2.47
CA ILE A 398 -15.51 0.87 -3.86
C ILE A 398 -15.00 2.30 -4.13
N LYS A 399 -15.19 3.22 -3.18
CA LYS A 399 -14.67 4.60 -3.26
C LYS A 399 -13.15 4.61 -3.40
N GLU A 400 -12.46 3.79 -2.63
CA GLU A 400 -11.00 3.63 -2.71
C GLU A 400 -10.56 3.07 -4.06
N ALA A 401 -11.24 2.02 -4.57
CA ALA A 401 -10.96 1.46 -5.89
C ALA A 401 -11.16 2.50 -7.01
N PHE A 402 -12.24 3.28 -6.96
CA PHE A 402 -12.47 4.39 -7.90
C PHE A 402 -11.45 5.52 -7.75
N ALA A 403 -11.02 5.84 -6.53
CA ALA A 403 -9.96 6.82 -6.31
C ALA A 403 -8.61 6.35 -6.87
N LYS A 404 -8.25 5.06 -6.70
CA LYS A 404 -7.05 4.44 -7.32
C LYS A 404 -7.16 4.48 -8.84
N ARG A 405 -8.34 4.27 -9.42
CA ARG A 405 -8.59 4.41 -10.87
C ARG A 405 -8.47 5.85 -11.37
N ASP A 406 -9.01 6.82 -10.64
CA ASP A 406 -8.86 8.24 -10.99
C ASP A 406 -7.39 8.67 -10.97
N GLN A 407 -6.61 8.11 -10.05
CA GLN A 407 -5.16 8.32 -9.96
C GLN A 407 -4.41 7.70 -11.15
N THR A 408 -4.75 6.47 -11.53
CA THR A 408 -4.10 5.73 -12.63
C THR A 408 -4.55 6.16 -14.04
N SER A 409 -5.71 6.80 -14.16
CA SER A 409 -6.26 7.31 -15.43
C SER A 409 -5.89 8.76 -15.76
N GLY A 410 -5.01 9.39 -14.97
CA GLY A 410 -4.48 10.73 -15.26
C GLY A 410 -5.40 11.90 -14.91
N ARG A 411 -6.40 11.73 -14.03
CA ARG A 411 -7.19 12.85 -13.45
C ARG A 411 -6.55 13.38 -12.16
N ILE A 412 -5.23 13.51 -12.13
CA ILE A 412 -4.52 13.97 -10.94
C ILE A 412 -4.81 15.46 -10.70
N LYS A 413 -5.50 15.78 -9.60
CA LYS A 413 -5.66 17.17 -9.14
C LYS A 413 -4.31 17.71 -8.68
N LEU A 414 -4.02 18.96 -9.02
CA LEU A 414 -2.81 19.65 -8.55
C LEU A 414 -2.71 19.58 -7.00
N SER A 415 -1.61 19.00 -6.52
CA SER A 415 -1.27 18.86 -5.11
C SER A 415 0.22 19.09 -4.87
N VAL A 416 0.58 19.50 -3.65
CA VAL A 416 1.96 19.57 -3.17
C VAL A 416 2.03 18.79 -1.87
N SER A 417 2.79 17.70 -1.89
CA SER A 417 2.80 16.67 -0.85
C SER A 417 3.97 16.83 0.12
N ARG A 418 5.11 17.33 -0.37
CA ARG A 418 6.30 17.66 0.43
C ARG A 418 6.72 19.10 0.15
N PRO A 419 6.73 20.01 1.14
CA PRO A 419 6.10 19.84 2.45
C PRO A 419 4.57 19.85 2.32
N SER A 420 3.88 19.13 3.18
CA SER A 420 2.40 19.06 3.18
C SER A 420 1.76 20.37 3.68
N SER A 421 2.50 21.17 4.46
CA SER A 421 2.10 22.48 4.97
C SER A 421 3.24 23.50 4.86
N ASN A 422 3.02 24.72 5.34
CA ASN A 422 4.11 25.67 5.53
C ASN A 422 5.07 25.16 6.62
N ILE A 423 6.38 25.44 6.45
CA ILE A 423 7.43 24.94 7.36
C ILE A 423 8.50 26.00 7.62
N THR A 424 9.32 25.77 8.65
CA THR A 424 10.54 26.54 8.95
C THR A 424 11.75 25.61 8.89
N THR A 425 12.84 26.04 8.26
CA THR A 425 14.07 25.23 8.11
C THR A 425 15.33 26.11 8.16
N SER A 426 16.50 25.52 8.42
CA SER A 426 17.80 26.20 8.25
C SER A 426 18.45 25.94 6.89
N LEU A 427 17.90 25.01 6.11
CA LEU A 427 18.46 24.57 4.83
C LEU A 427 18.51 25.71 3.80
N GLU A 428 19.52 25.69 2.94
CA GLU A 428 19.66 26.65 1.84
C GLU A 428 18.84 26.26 0.60
N LYS A 429 18.43 25.00 0.53
CA LYS A 429 17.60 24.43 -0.53
C LYS A 429 16.56 23.49 0.08
N TYR A 430 15.46 23.28 -0.64
CA TYR A 430 14.42 22.36 -0.22
C TYR A 430 13.80 21.66 -1.43
N TYR A 431 13.59 20.36 -1.34
CA TYR A 431 12.98 19.55 -2.37
C TYR A 431 11.48 19.48 -2.17
N ILE A 432 10.74 19.98 -3.17
CA ILE A 432 9.29 20.01 -3.18
C ILE A 432 8.79 18.94 -4.16
N ASN A 433 7.83 18.12 -3.75
CA ASN A 433 7.18 17.17 -4.66
C ASN A 433 5.65 17.23 -4.57
N GLY A 434 5.00 16.68 -5.59
CA GLY A 434 3.55 16.65 -5.69
C GLY A 434 3.08 16.01 -6.98
N ALA A 435 1.79 16.15 -7.24
CA ALA A 435 1.12 15.52 -8.37
C ALA A 435 0.27 16.55 -9.13
N SER A 436 0.15 16.39 -10.44
CA SER A 436 -0.59 17.30 -11.31
C SER A 436 -1.11 16.57 -12.55
N ASP A 437 -2.09 17.14 -13.25
CA ASP A 437 -2.68 16.54 -14.46
C ASP A 437 -1.60 16.41 -15.56
N PRO A 438 -1.30 15.20 -16.07
CA PRO A 438 -0.27 14.99 -17.07
C PRO A 438 -0.59 15.69 -18.40
N GLY A 439 -1.87 15.87 -18.74
CA GLY A 439 -2.34 16.49 -19.98
C GLY A 439 -2.31 18.02 -20.00
N LYS A 440 -1.94 18.68 -18.90
CA LYS A 440 -1.90 20.15 -18.78
C LYS A 440 -0.53 20.66 -18.32
N PRO A 441 -0.09 21.84 -18.78
CA PRO A 441 1.14 22.45 -18.29
C PRO A 441 1.03 22.84 -16.81
N LEU A 442 2.06 22.50 -16.03
CA LEU A 442 2.21 22.91 -14.63
C LEU A 442 3.21 24.07 -14.54
N PHE A 443 2.91 25.06 -13.71
CA PHE A 443 3.79 26.19 -13.45
C PHE A 443 4.15 26.29 -11.96
N LEU A 444 5.37 26.72 -11.65
CA LEU A 444 5.85 27.11 -10.33
C LEU A 444 6.28 28.58 -10.40
N ASN A 445 5.58 29.47 -9.70
CA ASN A 445 5.80 30.92 -9.75
C ASN A 445 5.87 31.42 -11.21
N ASP A 446 4.87 31.03 -12.01
CA ASP A 446 4.71 31.34 -13.44
C ASP A 446 5.78 30.76 -14.39
N LEU A 447 6.72 29.97 -13.89
CA LEU A 447 7.70 29.24 -14.70
C LEU A 447 7.27 27.79 -14.92
N PRO A 448 7.41 27.23 -16.14
CA PRO A 448 6.97 25.86 -16.41
C PRO A 448 7.79 24.83 -15.63
N VAL A 449 7.10 23.82 -15.10
CA VAL A 449 7.72 22.62 -14.50
C VAL A 449 7.76 21.53 -15.57
N LEU A 450 8.96 21.23 -16.08
CA LEU A 450 9.15 20.36 -17.25
C LEU A 450 9.40 18.89 -16.89
N ASP A 451 10.14 18.62 -15.81
CA ASP A 451 10.58 17.27 -15.42
C ASP A 451 9.51 16.53 -14.60
N ARG A 452 8.36 16.26 -15.22
CA ARG A 452 7.30 15.45 -14.62
C ARG A 452 7.33 14.02 -15.16
N SER A 453 6.84 13.08 -14.36
CA SER A 453 6.59 11.70 -14.79
C SER A 453 5.43 11.61 -15.79
N GLU A 454 5.23 10.47 -16.45
CA GLU A 454 4.15 10.28 -17.43
C GLU A 454 2.76 10.42 -16.78
N GLN A 455 2.63 10.00 -15.51
CA GLN A 455 1.42 10.19 -14.71
C GLN A 455 1.28 11.61 -14.14
N GLY A 456 2.25 12.49 -14.35
CA GLY A 456 2.18 13.90 -13.94
C GLY A 456 2.66 14.18 -12.52
N TYR A 457 3.40 13.25 -11.90
CA TYR A 457 4.15 13.50 -10.68
C TYR A 457 5.32 14.43 -10.94
N PHE A 458 5.65 15.29 -9.97
CA PHE A 458 6.73 16.26 -10.12
C PHE A 458 7.56 16.39 -8.85
N GLY A 459 8.81 16.81 -9.04
CA GLY A 459 9.79 17.04 -7.98
C GLY A 459 10.73 18.17 -8.38
N VAL A 460 10.94 19.14 -7.49
CA VAL A 460 11.71 20.35 -7.79
C VAL A 460 12.55 20.74 -6.59
N LEU A 461 13.86 20.86 -6.76
CA LEU A 461 14.75 21.44 -5.76
C LEU A 461 14.75 22.97 -5.90
N VAL A 462 14.30 23.68 -4.85
CA VAL A 462 14.25 25.15 -4.83
C VAL A 462 15.27 25.74 -3.87
N SER A 463 15.84 26.90 -4.22
CA SER A 463 16.74 27.66 -3.35
C SER A 463 15.97 28.55 -2.37
N LEU A 464 16.45 28.64 -1.13
CA LEU A 464 15.84 29.40 -0.04
C LEU A 464 16.70 30.59 0.37
N ARG A 465 16.12 31.79 0.33
CA ARG A 465 16.71 33.01 0.90
C ARG A 465 16.36 33.09 2.40
N PRO A 466 17.17 33.75 3.24
CA PRO A 466 16.79 34.00 4.64
C PRO A 466 15.41 34.69 4.72
N GLY A 467 14.56 34.23 5.64
CA GLY A 467 13.17 34.70 5.76
C GLY A 467 12.17 33.86 4.96
N GLU A 468 11.03 34.46 4.63
CA GLU A 468 9.91 33.79 3.96
C GLU A 468 10.18 33.55 2.47
N ASN A 469 9.99 32.31 1.98
CA ASN A 469 10.04 31.96 0.55
C ASN A 469 8.68 31.37 0.14
N ARG A 470 8.07 31.91 -0.93
CA ARG A 470 6.76 31.49 -1.43
C ARG A 470 6.88 30.73 -2.76
N PHE A 471 6.27 29.55 -2.81
CA PHE A 471 6.22 28.68 -3.98
C PHE A 471 4.77 28.39 -4.33
N THR A 472 4.29 28.97 -5.43
CA THR A 472 2.91 28.78 -5.92
C THR A 472 2.92 27.92 -7.17
N PHE A 473 2.34 26.73 -7.06
CA PHE A 473 2.08 25.86 -8.19
C PHE A 473 0.73 26.21 -8.79
N SER A 474 0.62 26.24 -10.13
CA SER A 474 -0.62 26.52 -10.84
C SER A 474 -0.82 25.62 -12.06
N GLN A 475 -2.05 25.16 -12.27
CA GLN A 475 -2.45 24.34 -13.41
C GLN A 475 -3.96 24.42 -13.61
N GLY A 476 -4.41 24.71 -14.85
CA GLY A 476 -5.83 24.67 -15.21
C GLY A 476 -6.76 25.52 -14.32
N GLY A 477 -6.29 26.68 -13.84
CA GLY A 477 -7.04 27.56 -12.93
C GLY A 477 -6.98 27.18 -11.45
N THR A 478 -6.38 26.05 -11.09
CA THR A 478 -6.13 25.65 -9.70
C THR A 478 -4.75 26.12 -9.25
N THR A 479 -4.62 26.59 -8.00
CA THR A 479 -3.33 26.98 -7.41
C THR A 479 -3.12 26.33 -6.04
N VAL A 480 -1.85 26.03 -5.72
CA VAL A 480 -1.41 25.54 -4.40
C VAL A 480 -0.13 26.28 -4.02
N THR A 481 -0.15 26.98 -2.87
CA THR A 481 1.03 27.69 -2.36
C THR A 481 1.65 26.97 -1.16
N ARG A 482 2.98 26.93 -1.10
CA ARG A 482 3.78 26.55 0.07
C ARG A 482 4.70 27.69 0.48
N VAL A 483 4.75 27.95 1.78
CA VAL A 483 5.63 28.93 2.39
C VAL A 483 6.70 28.21 3.20
N ILE A 484 7.96 28.42 2.84
CA ILE A 484 9.13 27.86 3.53
C ILE A 484 9.94 29.00 4.11
N THR A 485 9.98 29.10 5.43
CA THR A 485 10.73 30.14 6.13
C THR A 485 12.12 29.64 6.48
N ARG A 486 13.15 30.23 5.88
CA ARG A 486 14.54 29.89 6.20
C ARG A 486 15.03 30.73 7.39
N THR A 487 15.40 30.07 8.48
CA THR A 487 16.12 30.69 9.60
C THR A 487 17.62 30.58 9.39
N VAL A 488 18.34 31.69 9.45
CA VAL A 488 19.80 31.68 9.56
C VAL A 488 20.20 31.72 11.03
N PRO A 489 21.18 30.90 11.47
CA PRO A 489 21.71 31.00 12.83
C PRO A 489 22.13 32.44 13.12
N ALA A 490 21.78 32.95 14.30
CA ALA A 490 22.35 34.20 14.77
C ALA A 490 23.88 34.08 14.80
N VAL A 491 24.57 35.12 14.34
CA VAL A 491 26.03 35.25 14.47
C VAL A 491 26.41 34.94 15.91
N THR A 492 27.45 34.12 16.09
CA THR A 492 27.98 33.61 17.36
C THR A 492 27.77 34.60 18.49
N GLU A 493 26.86 34.28 19.41
CA GLU A 493 26.52 35.14 20.53
C GLU A 493 27.80 35.49 21.29
N THR A 494 28.08 36.79 21.41
CA THR A 494 29.13 37.26 22.30
C THR A 494 28.75 36.90 23.73
N MET A 495 29.68 36.37 24.50
CA MET A 495 29.48 36.12 25.93
C MET A 495 29.09 37.43 26.62
N SER A 496 28.06 37.40 27.47
CA SER A 496 27.61 38.56 28.23
C SER A 496 28.55 38.95 29.38
N LYS A 497 29.46 38.04 29.77
CA LYS A 497 30.45 38.24 30.84
C LYS A 497 31.66 37.30 30.68
N ALA A 498 32.81 37.73 31.21
CA ALA A 498 34.01 36.93 31.26
C ALA A 498 33.90 35.88 32.38
N GLU A 499 33.41 34.69 32.04
CA GLU A 499 33.31 33.55 32.95
C GLU A 499 33.54 32.21 32.23
N ILE A 500 33.75 31.14 32.99
CA ILE A 500 33.65 29.78 32.46
C ILE A 500 32.16 29.45 32.30
N ILE A 501 31.75 29.00 31.11
CA ILE A 501 30.36 28.60 30.84
C ILE A 501 30.06 27.33 31.66
N PRO A 502 29.13 27.35 32.62
CA PRO A 502 28.95 26.24 33.57
C PRO A 502 28.71 24.87 32.90
N THR A 503 27.85 24.85 31.88
CA THR A 503 27.47 23.62 31.13
C THR A 503 28.54 23.10 30.18
N SER A 504 29.65 23.82 30.02
CA SER A 504 30.71 23.46 29.07
C SER A 504 31.84 22.63 29.67
N THR A 505 31.85 22.45 31.00
CA THR A 505 32.90 21.69 31.68
C THR A 505 32.73 20.19 31.42
N PHE A 506 33.83 19.50 31.11
CA PHE A 506 33.87 18.04 31.00
C PHE A 506 34.81 17.44 32.04
N PRO A 507 34.36 16.45 32.83
CA PRO A 507 33.12 15.69 32.60
C PRO A 507 31.88 16.37 33.19
N SER A 508 30.77 16.30 32.44
CA SER A 508 29.45 16.80 32.85
C SER A 508 28.63 15.78 33.64
N SER A 509 29.09 14.53 33.66
CA SER A 509 28.50 13.38 34.35
C SER A 509 29.64 12.51 34.91
N GLN A 510 29.35 11.63 35.87
CA GLN A 510 30.39 10.84 36.54
C GLN A 510 31.27 10.09 35.52
N PHE A 511 32.59 10.30 35.60
CA PHE A 511 33.57 9.65 34.70
C PHE A 511 34.54 8.80 35.47
N TYR A 512 34.46 7.48 35.34
CA TYR A 512 35.38 6.54 35.98
C TYR A 512 36.09 5.75 34.87
N GLY A 513 37.41 5.60 34.95
CA GLY A 513 38.19 4.85 33.95
C GLY A 513 39.27 3.98 34.59
N MET A 514 40.03 3.27 33.77
CA MET A 514 41.13 2.42 34.22
C MET A 514 42.44 3.20 34.36
N PRO A 515 43.38 2.75 35.21
CA PRO A 515 44.73 3.31 35.25
C PRO A 515 45.38 3.39 33.86
N GLY A 516 46.02 4.52 33.55
CA GLY A 516 46.71 4.75 32.28
C GLY A 516 45.83 5.27 31.14
N GLU A 517 44.50 5.29 31.30
CA GLU A 517 43.61 5.86 30.29
C GLU A 517 43.74 7.38 30.21
N LYS A 518 43.73 7.91 28.98
CA LYS A 518 43.78 9.36 28.73
C LYS A 518 42.37 9.90 28.56
N ILE A 519 42.07 10.97 29.27
CA ILE A 519 40.84 11.75 29.12
C ILE A 519 41.16 13.18 28.70
N THR A 520 40.24 13.82 28.00
CA THR A 520 40.36 15.23 27.62
C THR A 520 39.41 16.05 28.48
N LEU A 521 39.95 16.73 29.49
CA LEU A 521 39.21 17.70 30.27
C LEU A 521 38.97 18.93 29.40
N SER A 522 37.76 19.49 29.42
CA SER A 522 37.44 20.68 28.63
C SER A 522 36.57 21.66 29.38
N CYS A 523 36.64 22.94 28.99
CA CYS A 523 35.65 23.96 29.34
C CYS A 523 35.60 25.04 28.24
N LYS A 524 34.53 25.83 28.18
CA LYS A 524 34.45 27.04 27.37
C LYS A 524 34.60 28.28 28.24
N ALA A 525 35.51 29.17 27.85
CA ALA A 525 35.83 30.44 28.52
C ALA A 525 36.15 31.50 27.45
N PRO A 526 36.31 32.79 27.77
CA PRO A 526 36.66 33.79 26.77
C PRO A 526 37.93 33.45 25.98
N ALA A 527 37.90 33.64 24.67
CA ALA A 527 39.07 33.47 23.80
C ALA A 527 40.23 34.36 24.27
N GLY A 528 41.44 33.80 24.35
CA GLY A 528 42.63 34.45 24.89
C GLY A 528 42.78 34.36 26.42
N SER A 529 41.87 33.68 27.13
CA SER A 529 42.03 33.40 28.56
C SER A 529 43.24 32.50 28.84
N LYS A 530 43.89 32.69 29.98
CA LYS A 530 44.76 31.65 30.58
C LYS A 530 43.87 30.74 31.43
N VAL A 531 43.77 29.46 31.08
CA VAL A 531 42.89 28.51 31.77
C VAL A 531 43.70 27.37 32.38
N THR A 532 43.38 27.01 33.61
CA THR A 532 43.94 25.85 34.31
C THR A 532 42.83 24.95 34.83
N VAL A 533 43.15 23.67 35.06
CA VAL A 533 42.28 22.71 35.73
C VAL A 533 43.05 22.02 36.85
N LYS A 534 42.45 21.95 38.04
CA LYS A 534 42.98 21.22 39.20
C LYS A 534 42.20 19.94 39.42
N ILE A 535 42.88 18.79 39.46
CA ILE A 535 42.31 17.47 39.74
C ILE A 535 43.36 16.61 40.43
N ASP A 536 42.95 15.76 41.38
CA ASP A 536 43.88 14.92 42.17
C ASP A 536 45.01 15.74 42.83
N GLY A 537 44.66 16.93 43.35
CA GLY A 537 45.60 17.86 43.98
C GLY A 537 46.59 18.55 43.03
N LYS A 538 46.62 18.20 41.74
CA LYS A 538 47.55 18.74 40.73
C LYS A 538 46.87 19.73 39.81
N THR A 539 47.59 20.77 39.39
CA THR A 539 47.10 21.81 38.47
C THR A 539 47.74 21.65 37.10
N PHE A 540 46.93 21.72 36.04
CA PHE A 540 47.34 21.59 34.65
C PHE A 540 46.93 22.81 33.84
N ASN A 541 47.80 23.27 32.94
CA ASN A 541 47.46 24.32 31.97
C ASN A 541 46.58 23.72 30.86
N MET A 542 45.55 24.46 30.45
CA MET A 542 44.67 24.08 29.34
C MET A 542 45.03 24.87 28.08
N ILE A 543 44.89 24.22 26.93
CA ILE A 543 45.20 24.76 25.60
C ILE A 543 43.89 25.19 24.95
N GLN A 544 43.85 26.42 24.43
CA GLN A 544 42.73 26.89 23.61
C GLN A 544 42.67 26.07 22.31
N ALA A 545 41.60 25.30 22.13
CA ALA A 545 41.40 24.42 20.98
C ALA A 545 40.67 25.10 19.81
N THR A 546 39.91 26.16 20.08
CA THR A 546 39.18 26.92 19.05
C THR A 546 39.88 28.24 18.73
N PRO A 547 40.02 28.64 17.46
CA PRO A 547 40.59 29.94 17.09
C PRO A 547 39.83 31.11 17.72
N THR A 548 40.51 32.23 17.93
CA THR A 548 39.87 33.49 18.32
C THR A 548 39.14 34.08 17.12
N PRO A 549 37.82 34.31 17.16
CA PRO A 549 37.11 35.02 16.10
C PRO A 549 37.66 36.44 15.91
N GLY A 550 37.71 36.94 14.66
CA GLY A 550 38.12 38.32 14.39
C GLY A 550 37.05 39.32 14.84
N GLY A 551 37.41 40.30 15.69
CA GLY A 551 36.52 41.36 16.16
C GLY A 551 36.78 41.79 17.62
N ASN A 552 36.15 42.87 18.07
CA ASN A 552 36.30 43.43 19.43
C ASN A 552 35.33 42.83 20.47
N GLY A 553 34.76 41.65 20.22
CA GLY A 553 33.77 40.99 21.08
C GLY A 553 34.35 40.00 22.10
N LEU A 554 33.55 39.67 23.13
CA LEU A 554 33.87 38.61 24.09
C LEU A 554 33.37 37.27 23.52
N TYR A 555 34.26 36.46 22.94
CA TYR A 555 33.87 35.20 22.29
C TYR A 555 34.22 33.99 23.16
N ALA A 556 33.35 33.00 23.21
CA ALA A 556 33.65 31.74 23.87
C ALA A 556 34.64 30.91 23.03
N ALA A 557 35.72 30.45 23.65
CA ALA A 557 36.64 29.47 23.10
C ALA A 557 36.66 28.21 23.96
N THR A 558 36.84 27.06 23.34
CA THR A 558 37.02 25.78 24.03
C THR A 558 38.48 25.64 24.46
N PHE A 559 38.71 25.32 25.72
CA PHE A 559 40.01 24.99 26.30
C PHE A 559 40.03 23.51 26.66
N THR A 560 41.14 22.84 26.39
CA THR A 560 41.30 21.39 26.61
C THR A 560 42.60 21.05 27.31
N CYS A 561 42.61 19.96 28.08
CA CYS A 561 43.81 19.39 28.70
C CYS A 561 43.71 17.86 28.67
N SER A 562 44.73 17.18 28.16
CA SER A 562 44.82 15.72 28.25
C SER A 562 45.33 15.32 29.64
N TYR A 563 44.57 14.50 30.35
CA TYR A 563 44.90 13.99 31.68
C TYR A 563 44.96 12.46 31.63
N THR A 564 46.04 11.87 32.14
CA THR A 564 46.19 10.41 32.22
C THR A 564 45.80 9.94 33.61
N LEU A 565 44.84 9.01 33.69
CA LEU A 565 44.37 8.46 34.95
C LEU A 565 45.52 7.76 35.71
N PRO A 566 45.76 8.10 36.99
CA PRO A 566 46.89 7.58 37.74
C PRO A 566 46.75 6.09 38.08
N ALA A 567 47.89 5.43 38.26
CA ALA A 567 47.94 4.08 38.81
C ALA A 567 48.11 4.11 40.34
N TYR A 568 47.47 3.19 41.03
CA TYR A 568 47.54 3.03 42.48
C TYR A 568 47.99 1.62 42.85
N ALA A 569 48.74 1.49 43.94
CA ALA A 569 49.14 0.20 44.51
C ALA A 569 48.12 -0.30 45.57
N GLY A 570 48.30 -1.56 46.00
CA GLY A 570 47.49 -2.20 47.05
C GLY A 570 46.24 -2.93 46.54
N THR A 571 45.29 -3.20 47.45
CA THR A 571 44.05 -3.93 47.14
C THR A 571 43.24 -3.21 46.05
N PRO A 572 42.83 -3.93 44.98
CA PRO A 572 41.97 -3.37 43.93
C PRO A 572 40.69 -2.77 44.48
N ARG A 573 40.46 -1.50 44.15
CA ARG A 573 39.32 -0.70 44.63
C ARG A 573 39.00 0.42 43.64
N ILE A 574 37.93 1.14 43.91
CA ILE A 574 37.62 2.41 43.24
C ILE A 574 38.32 3.54 44.00
N VAL A 575 39.04 4.41 43.29
CA VAL A 575 39.69 5.60 43.83
C VAL A 575 39.02 6.84 43.25
N ASP A 576 38.42 7.65 44.11
CA ASP A 576 37.78 8.92 43.71
C ASP A 576 38.80 10.05 43.69
N LEU A 577 38.99 10.68 42.52
CA LEU A 577 39.93 11.79 42.32
C LEU A 577 39.29 13.15 42.65
N GLY A 578 37.98 13.17 42.89
CA GLY A 578 37.20 14.37 43.17
C GLY A 578 36.65 15.06 41.92
N VAL A 579 36.15 16.28 42.13
CA VAL A 579 35.60 17.14 41.05
C VAL A 579 36.72 18.03 40.52
N PRO A 580 36.98 18.06 39.20
CA PRO A 580 37.97 18.96 38.63
C PRO A 580 37.56 20.42 38.85
N VAL A 581 38.52 21.29 39.16
CA VAL A 581 38.28 22.71 39.41
C VAL A 581 38.94 23.53 38.31
N TYR A 582 38.14 24.19 37.47
CA TYR A 582 38.60 25.01 36.36
C TYR A 582 38.75 26.46 36.81
N THR A 583 39.86 27.09 36.47
CA THR A 583 40.10 28.50 36.74
C THR A 583 40.53 29.20 35.46
N MET A 584 39.84 30.28 35.11
CA MET A 584 40.21 31.14 33.99
C MET A 584 40.71 32.49 34.50
N ASN A 585 41.64 33.09 33.77
CA ASN A 585 42.02 34.50 33.88
C ASN A 585 41.93 35.15 32.49
N TYR A 586 40.97 36.06 32.34
CA TYR A 586 40.79 36.86 31.15
C TYR A 586 41.03 38.34 31.47
N LYS A 587 42.14 38.90 30.98
CA LYS A 587 42.52 40.32 31.17
C LYS A 587 42.42 40.81 32.63
N GLY A 588 42.78 39.97 33.60
CA GLY A 588 42.74 40.29 35.02
C GLY A 588 41.44 39.87 35.74
N THR A 589 40.38 39.51 35.01
CA THR A 589 39.18 38.91 35.58
C THR A 589 39.40 37.41 35.81
N VAL A 590 39.30 36.96 37.06
CA VAL A 590 39.43 35.55 37.45
C VAL A 590 38.05 34.95 37.72
N ASN A 591 37.76 33.80 37.13
CA ASN A 591 36.56 33.01 37.42
C ASN A 591 36.96 31.55 37.67
N THR A 592 36.50 30.99 38.79
CA THR A 592 36.72 29.59 39.15
C THR A 592 35.40 28.85 39.19
N ARG A 593 35.37 27.64 38.63
CA ARG A 593 34.20 26.75 38.59
C ARG A 593 34.61 25.32 38.89
N ASN A 594 33.80 24.66 39.71
CA ASN A 594 33.85 23.20 39.79
C ASN A 594 33.29 22.63 38.48
N GLY A 595 33.87 21.52 38.02
CA GLY A 595 33.33 20.71 36.93
C GLY A 595 31.98 20.12 37.29
N GLY A 596 31.25 19.66 36.27
CA GLY A 596 29.91 19.10 36.45
C GLY A 596 29.89 17.79 37.25
N ALA A 597 30.99 17.02 37.27
CA ALA A 597 31.01 15.71 37.90
C ALA A 597 32.39 15.24 38.39
N ARG A 598 32.39 14.14 39.15
CA ARG A 598 33.59 13.52 39.73
C ARG A 598 34.32 12.65 38.70
N ILE A 599 35.64 12.60 38.84
CA ILE A 599 36.52 11.69 38.10
C ILE A 599 37.01 10.60 39.07
N GLY A 600 37.02 9.35 38.63
CA GLY A 600 37.50 8.22 39.42
C GLY A 600 38.35 7.24 38.61
N VAL A 601 39.10 6.41 39.34
CA VAL A 601 39.86 5.29 38.81
C VAL A 601 39.27 3.98 39.34
N ILE A 602 38.93 3.07 38.45
CA ILE A 602 38.57 1.70 38.77
C ILE A 602 39.83 0.86 38.61
N MET A 603 40.42 0.36 39.69
CA MET A 603 41.61 -0.49 39.60
C MET A 603 41.26 -1.85 38.98
N LYS A 604 42.21 -2.44 38.24
CA LYS A 604 42.05 -3.78 37.68
C LYS A 604 41.75 -4.80 38.78
N GLY A 605 40.63 -5.50 38.67
CA GLY A 605 40.15 -6.49 39.64
C GLY A 605 39.37 -5.91 40.83
N ALA A 606 39.01 -4.63 40.82
CA ALA A 606 38.12 -4.06 41.83
C ALA A 606 36.76 -4.79 41.82
N PRO A 607 36.17 -5.09 43.00
CA PRO A 607 34.89 -5.79 43.08
C PRO A 607 33.73 -4.84 42.74
N TYR A 608 33.61 -4.52 41.45
CA TYR A 608 32.59 -3.63 40.92
C TYR A 608 31.97 -4.25 39.67
N TYR A 609 30.65 -4.45 39.66
CA TYR A 609 29.98 -5.31 38.69
C TYR A 609 28.68 -4.71 38.17
N ALA A 610 28.31 -5.08 36.95
CA ALA A 610 27.03 -4.78 36.33
C ALA A 610 26.29 -6.09 36.02
N GLU A 611 25.05 -6.21 36.47
CA GLU A 611 24.15 -7.31 36.13
C GLU A 611 22.97 -6.79 35.33
N VAL A 612 22.68 -7.37 34.18
CA VAL A 612 21.52 -7.00 33.36
C VAL A 612 20.22 -7.27 34.13
N LYS A 613 19.36 -6.26 34.27
CA LYS A 613 18.08 -6.40 35.01
C LYS A 613 16.85 -6.42 34.10
N VAL A 614 16.99 -5.99 32.85
CA VAL A 614 15.93 -6.04 31.83
C VAL A 614 15.98 -7.37 31.07
N PRO A 615 14.90 -7.80 30.37
CA PRO A 615 14.91 -9.06 29.62
C PRO A 615 16.07 -9.17 28.62
N MET A 616 16.35 -8.08 27.90
CA MET A 616 17.47 -7.94 26.98
C MET A 616 17.92 -6.48 26.91
N THR A 617 19.22 -6.24 26.80
CA THR A 617 19.81 -4.92 26.50
C THR A 617 20.89 -5.06 25.43
N TYR A 618 21.18 -3.96 24.74
CA TYR A 618 22.26 -3.90 23.76
C TYR A 618 23.55 -3.37 24.37
N THR A 619 24.67 -3.85 23.86
CA THR A 619 25.98 -3.24 24.10
C THR A 619 26.37 -2.25 23.01
N PHE A 620 27.35 -1.39 23.31
CA PHE A 620 27.83 -0.33 22.43
C PHE A 620 29.37 -0.25 22.45
N ASN A 621 29.98 0.18 21.35
CA ASN A 621 31.44 0.37 21.27
C ASN A 621 31.93 1.62 22.02
N GLU A 622 31.02 2.55 22.29
CA GLU A 622 31.26 3.82 22.97
C GLU A 622 30.10 4.09 23.95
N PRO A 623 30.22 5.03 24.91
CA PRO A 623 29.14 5.36 25.85
C PRO A 623 28.03 6.19 25.18
N SER A 624 27.50 5.70 24.06
CA SER A 624 26.44 6.30 23.26
C SER A 624 25.69 5.24 22.46
N SER A 625 24.41 5.47 22.23
CA SER A 625 23.56 4.67 21.35
C SER A 625 23.53 5.17 19.91
N THR A 626 24.21 6.27 19.58
CA THR A 626 24.18 6.93 18.25
C THR A 626 24.48 5.97 17.09
N ASN A 627 25.41 5.03 17.29
CA ASN A 627 25.83 4.07 16.27
C ASN A 627 25.08 2.71 16.32
N GLY A 628 24.01 2.64 17.12
CA GLY A 628 23.18 1.45 17.30
C GLY A 628 23.81 0.38 18.19
N GLY A 629 22.97 -0.54 18.66
CA GLY A 629 23.39 -1.66 19.50
C GLY A 629 24.20 -2.70 18.73
N ILE A 630 25.16 -3.34 19.39
CA ILE A 630 26.10 -4.29 18.78
C ILE A 630 25.78 -5.73 19.22
N HIS A 631 25.81 -6.04 20.51
CA HIS A 631 25.49 -7.38 21.02
C HIS A 631 24.33 -7.34 21.98
N GLN A 632 23.64 -8.47 22.12
CA GLN A 632 22.55 -8.63 23.09
C GLN A 632 23.08 -9.28 24.36
N LEU A 633 22.76 -8.69 25.50
CA LEU A 633 22.93 -9.29 26.83
C LEU A 633 21.56 -9.51 27.45
N TYR A 634 21.42 -10.57 28.24
CA TYR A 634 20.14 -11.02 28.79
C TYR A 634 20.09 -10.90 30.31
N SER A 635 18.87 -10.82 30.85
CA SER A 635 18.64 -10.71 32.29
C SER A 635 19.48 -11.67 33.13
N GLY A 636 20.11 -11.13 34.17
CA GLY A 636 21.01 -11.79 35.10
C GLY A 636 22.42 -12.05 34.57
N MET A 637 22.76 -11.64 33.35
CA MET A 637 24.15 -11.68 32.88
C MET A 637 25.00 -10.65 33.63
N LEU A 638 26.14 -11.08 34.15
CA LEU A 638 27.02 -10.32 35.04
C LEU A 638 28.41 -10.12 34.40
N ASP A 639 28.95 -8.91 34.51
CA ASP A 639 30.35 -8.62 34.16
C ASP A 639 30.96 -7.59 35.14
N SER A 640 32.29 -7.56 35.25
CA SER A 640 33.02 -6.53 35.98
C SER A 640 32.97 -5.19 35.23
N ILE A 641 32.79 -4.10 35.97
CA ILE A 641 32.82 -2.74 35.44
C ILE A 641 34.26 -2.26 35.38
N THR A 642 34.68 -1.78 34.21
CA THR A 642 36.00 -1.18 33.96
C THR A 642 35.91 0.32 33.68
N GLY A 643 34.71 0.89 33.56
CA GLY A 643 34.54 2.32 33.31
C GLY A 643 33.10 2.79 33.48
N MET A 644 32.91 4.09 33.63
CA MET A 644 31.62 4.76 33.68
C MET A 644 31.73 6.10 32.97
N SER A 645 30.77 6.43 32.11
CA SER A 645 30.74 7.72 31.42
C SER A 645 29.32 8.01 30.98
N GLY A 646 28.81 9.22 31.26
CA GLY A 646 27.43 9.54 30.95
C GLY A 646 26.47 8.62 31.69
N SER A 647 25.51 8.08 30.94
CA SER A 647 24.53 7.10 31.42
C SER A 647 24.95 5.66 31.12
N TYR A 648 26.24 5.38 30.95
CA TYR A 648 26.75 4.06 30.55
C TYR A 648 27.86 3.54 31.48
N VAL A 649 27.90 2.22 31.65
CA VAL A 649 29.02 1.50 32.26
C VAL A 649 29.76 0.70 31.20
N ARG A 650 31.08 0.63 31.32
CA ARG A 650 31.93 -0.21 30.48
C ARG A 650 32.18 -1.53 31.19
N LEU A 651 31.89 -2.61 30.49
CA LEU A 651 32.09 -3.99 30.94
C LEU A 651 33.56 -4.40 30.76
N SER A 652 33.94 -5.58 31.26
CA SER A 652 35.33 -6.05 31.19
C SER A 652 35.74 -6.44 29.77
N SER A 653 34.75 -6.77 28.94
CA SER A 653 34.87 -6.87 27.48
C SER A 653 35.19 -5.57 26.74
N GLY A 654 35.14 -4.42 27.40
CA GLY A 654 35.32 -3.10 26.78
C GLY A 654 34.05 -2.53 26.13
N GLN A 655 33.00 -3.34 26.01
CA GLN A 655 31.68 -2.93 25.57
C GLN A 655 30.96 -2.08 26.62
N TRP A 656 30.12 -1.14 26.18
CA TRP A 656 29.32 -0.27 27.04
C TRP A 656 27.87 -0.74 27.11
N VAL A 657 27.23 -0.58 28.26
CA VAL A 657 25.80 -0.85 28.47
C VAL A 657 25.14 0.29 29.25
N GLY A 658 23.88 0.56 28.98
CA GLY A 658 23.13 1.61 29.66
C GLY A 658 22.98 1.32 31.16
N MET A 659 23.28 2.31 32.00
CA MET A 659 23.10 2.23 33.46
C MET A 659 21.63 1.98 33.85
N SER A 660 20.68 2.42 33.02
CA SER A 660 19.26 2.16 33.22
C SER A 660 18.89 0.69 33.14
N ASP A 661 19.71 -0.13 32.48
CA ASP A 661 19.38 -1.51 32.09
C ASP A 661 20.10 -2.56 32.96
N VAL A 662 20.94 -2.09 33.89
CA VAL A 662 21.72 -2.94 34.79
C VAL A 662 21.50 -2.57 36.26
N ASN A 663 21.76 -3.52 37.14
CA ASN A 663 22.05 -3.30 38.54
C ASN A 663 23.57 -3.18 38.71
N ILE A 664 24.02 -2.22 39.50
CA ILE A 664 25.45 -1.99 39.76
C ILE A 664 25.75 -2.40 41.19
N TYR A 665 26.70 -3.32 41.37
CA TYR A 665 27.08 -3.85 42.67
C TYR A 665 28.52 -3.51 43.03
N LYS A 666 28.75 -3.21 44.31
CA LYS A 666 30.08 -3.02 44.90
C LYS A 666 30.23 -3.89 46.16
N PRO A 667 30.30 -5.22 46.02
CA PRO A 667 30.47 -6.12 47.17
C PRO A 667 31.85 -5.96 47.82
N ASP A 668 31.95 -6.34 49.11
CA ASP A 668 33.22 -6.38 49.85
C ASP A 668 34.08 -7.62 49.50
N PHE A 669 33.58 -8.49 48.63
CA PHE A 669 34.25 -9.69 48.13
C PHE A 669 34.24 -9.71 46.60
N LYS A 670 35.16 -10.47 46.01
CA LYS A 670 35.23 -10.65 44.56
C LYS A 670 34.27 -11.75 44.11
N ILE A 671 33.42 -11.46 43.13
CA ILE A 671 32.63 -12.47 42.42
C ILE A 671 33.56 -13.16 41.40
N GLU A 672 33.61 -14.49 41.47
CA GLU A 672 34.48 -15.33 40.63
C GLU A 672 33.62 -16.24 39.74
N PRO A 673 33.13 -15.74 38.58
CA PRO A 673 32.49 -16.60 37.60
C PRO A 673 33.53 -17.56 37.01
N ALA A 674 33.10 -18.73 36.52
CA ALA A 674 34.00 -19.71 35.90
C ALA A 674 33.25 -20.59 34.90
N ILE A 675 33.90 -20.91 33.77
CA ILE A 675 33.45 -21.97 32.87
C ILE A 675 34.05 -23.29 33.36
N ARG A 676 33.19 -24.22 33.79
CA ARG A 676 33.59 -25.50 34.40
C ARG A 676 33.71 -26.62 33.40
N ASN A 677 32.81 -26.63 32.41
CA ASN A 677 32.74 -27.67 31.41
C ASN A 677 32.25 -27.09 30.07
N MET A 678 32.67 -27.72 28.97
CA MET A 678 32.19 -27.41 27.63
C MET A 678 31.78 -28.70 26.92
N GLU A 679 30.63 -28.69 26.27
CA GLU A 679 30.12 -29.83 25.51
C GLU A 679 29.59 -29.33 24.16
N TYR A 680 29.90 -30.05 23.08
CA TYR A 680 29.36 -29.75 21.75
C TYR A 680 28.37 -30.83 21.34
N LYS A 681 27.12 -30.43 21.05
CA LYS A 681 26.03 -31.32 20.62
C LYS A 681 25.60 -30.96 19.20
N THR A 682 25.44 -31.98 18.37
CA THR A 682 24.86 -31.84 17.04
C THR A 682 23.36 -32.05 17.08
N GLY A 683 22.67 -31.50 16.09
CA GLY A 683 21.23 -31.64 15.88
C GLY A 683 20.89 -31.33 14.43
N ASP A 684 19.67 -31.69 14.01
CA ASP A 684 19.27 -31.61 12.60
C ASP A 684 19.29 -30.16 12.06
N VAL A 685 18.86 -29.20 12.87
CA VAL A 685 18.84 -27.77 12.52
C VAL A 685 19.84 -26.97 13.35
N TRP A 686 19.87 -27.22 14.67
CA TRP A 686 20.66 -26.47 15.63
C TRP A 686 21.72 -27.35 16.29
N HIS A 687 22.97 -26.93 16.18
CA HIS A 687 24.07 -27.41 17.00
C HIS A 687 24.18 -26.52 18.23
N THR A 688 24.74 -27.06 19.30
CA THR A 688 24.86 -26.36 20.59
C THR A 688 26.25 -26.54 21.16
N LEU A 689 26.97 -25.43 21.38
CA LEU A 689 28.07 -25.41 22.33
C LEU A 689 27.51 -25.02 23.70
N LYS A 690 27.44 -26.00 24.60
CA LYS A 690 26.99 -25.81 25.97
C LYS A 690 28.19 -25.47 26.86
N LEU A 691 28.03 -24.44 27.68
CA LEU A 691 28.98 -24.02 28.71
C LEU A 691 28.31 -24.15 30.07
N ASP A 692 28.80 -25.06 30.91
CA ASP A 692 28.38 -25.09 32.31
C ASP A 692 29.16 -24.02 33.08
N THR A 693 28.45 -23.01 33.58
CA THR A 693 29.08 -21.85 34.23
C THR A 693 28.68 -21.74 35.69
N LEU A 694 29.61 -21.28 36.53
CA LEU A 694 29.26 -20.76 37.84
C LEU A 694 28.74 -19.33 37.64
N LEU A 695 27.52 -19.07 38.13
CA LEU A 695 26.77 -17.84 37.87
C LEU A 695 26.44 -17.68 36.37
N SER A 696 26.02 -16.49 35.97
CA SER A 696 25.65 -16.14 34.60
C SER A 696 26.59 -15.06 34.07
N PRO A 697 27.80 -15.40 33.59
CA PRO A 697 28.68 -14.40 33.00
C PRO A 697 28.03 -13.79 31.75
N ALA A 698 28.26 -12.50 31.53
CA ALA A 698 27.97 -11.86 30.26
C ALA A 698 28.72 -12.55 29.12
N ALA A 699 28.02 -12.75 28.01
CA ALA A 699 28.61 -13.36 26.83
C ALA A 699 28.01 -12.78 25.56
N PHE A 700 28.81 -12.68 24.51
CA PHE A 700 28.39 -12.28 23.18
C PHE A 700 29.22 -13.00 22.11
N ALA A 701 28.63 -13.15 20.93
CA ALA A 701 29.23 -13.87 19.82
C ALA A 701 29.28 -13.01 18.56
N GLU A 702 30.34 -13.19 17.78
CA GLU A 702 30.59 -12.54 16.49
C GLU A 702 30.95 -13.59 15.45
N PHE A 703 30.43 -13.44 14.24
CA PHE A 703 30.77 -14.30 13.10
C PHE A 703 31.54 -13.49 12.06
N ASP A 704 32.72 -13.98 11.65
CA ASP A 704 33.56 -13.31 10.64
C ASP A 704 33.38 -13.85 9.21
N GLY A 705 32.47 -14.80 9.01
CA GLY A 705 32.28 -15.53 7.75
C GLY A 705 32.87 -16.94 7.76
N THR A 706 33.81 -17.22 8.66
CA THR A 706 34.50 -18.52 8.75
C THR A 706 34.51 -19.10 10.17
N SER A 707 34.46 -18.24 11.18
CA SER A 707 34.54 -18.63 12.58
C SER A 707 33.58 -17.82 13.44
N ILE A 708 33.03 -18.46 14.48
CA ILE A 708 32.27 -17.78 15.54
C ILE A 708 33.21 -17.54 16.72
N LYS A 709 33.42 -16.28 17.08
CA LYS A 709 34.13 -15.86 18.28
C LYS A 709 33.13 -15.60 19.39
N LEU A 710 33.12 -16.47 20.40
CA LEU A 710 32.34 -16.31 21.63
C LEU A 710 33.23 -15.73 22.73
N THR A 711 32.89 -14.53 23.21
CA THR A 711 33.55 -13.89 24.36
C THR A 711 32.70 -14.10 25.60
N VAL A 712 33.28 -14.62 26.67
CA VAL A 712 32.58 -14.89 27.94
C VAL A 712 33.32 -14.21 29.09
N SER A 713 32.58 -13.49 29.93
CA SER A 713 33.12 -12.74 31.07
C SER A 713 33.56 -13.61 32.26
N ALA A 714 34.16 -14.77 31.97
CA ALA A 714 34.59 -15.74 32.95
C ALA A 714 35.87 -16.44 32.49
N PRO A 715 36.85 -16.70 33.39
CA PRO A 715 37.94 -17.62 33.10
C PRO A 715 37.42 -19.04 32.82
N SER A 716 38.09 -19.75 31.93
CA SER A 716 37.83 -21.17 31.64
C SER A 716 38.88 -22.07 32.28
N GLY A 717 38.42 -23.05 33.04
CA GLY A 717 39.22 -24.24 33.39
C GLY A 717 38.91 -25.45 32.51
N ALA A 718 37.93 -25.32 31.59
CA ALA A 718 37.50 -26.40 30.72
C ALA A 718 38.40 -26.54 29.49
N SER A 719 38.59 -27.79 29.05
CA SER A 719 39.24 -28.12 27.77
C SER A 719 38.27 -27.93 26.61
N ALA A 720 38.80 -27.83 25.39
CA ALA A 720 37.97 -27.81 24.18
C ALA A 720 37.11 -29.09 24.09
N PRO A 721 35.82 -28.99 23.71
CA PRO A 721 34.95 -30.15 23.61
C PRO A 721 35.38 -31.07 22.45
N LEU A 722 35.09 -32.36 22.58
CA LEU A 722 35.17 -33.28 21.45
C LEU A 722 34.08 -32.93 20.43
N LEU A 723 34.46 -32.90 19.15
CA LEU A 723 33.54 -32.59 18.04
C LEU A 723 33.02 -33.90 17.43
N PRO A 724 31.68 -34.11 17.40
CA PRO A 724 31.09 -35.24 16.69
C PRO A 724 31.40 -35.23 15.18
N PRO A 725 31.41 -36.40 14.49
CA PRO A 725 31.74 -36.46 13.06
C PRO A 725 30.88 -35.54 12.17
N ASP A 726 29.60 -35.40 12.50
CA ASP A 726 28.60 -34.60 11.82
C ASP A 726 28.63 -33.10 12.20
N SER A 727 29.57 -32.66 13.06
CA SER A 727 29.75 -31.26 13.44
C SER A 727 29.95 -30.33 12.23
N LEU A 728 29.42 -29.10 12.33
CA LEU A 728 29.73 -28.00 11.39
C LEU A 728 31.11 -27.38 11.66
N ILE A 729 31.64 -27.59 12.85
CA ILE A 729 32.89 -27.00 13.34
C ILE A 729 34.03 -27.99 13.09
N SER A 730 35.17 -27.48 12.61
CA SER A 730 36.42 -28.22 12.40
C SER A 730 37.34 -28.16 13.62
N SER A 731 37.36 -27.03 14.33
CA SER A 731 38.19 -26.86 15.54
C SER A 731 37.58 -25.86 16.52
N VAL A 732 37.85 -26.07 17.81
CA VAL A 732 37.53 -25.12 18.90
C VAL A 732 38.83 -24.67 19.56
N GLY A 733 39.17 -23.40 19.42
CA GLY A 733 40.29 -22.76 20.11
C GLY A 733 39.81 -22.04 21.37
N ILE A 734 40.57 -22.14 22.47
CA ILE A 734 40.29 -21.43 23.73
C ILE A 734 41.49 -20.57 24.06
N SER A 735 41.27 -19.28 24.29
CA SER A 735 42.32 -18.35 24.72
C SER A 735 41.84 -17.47 25.86
N LYS A 736 42.80 -17.01 26.67
CA LYS A 736 42.52 -16.05 27.74
C LYS A 736 42.43 -14.65 27.16
N ASP A 737 41.33 -13.96 27.43
CA ASP A 737 41.23 -12.53 27.20
C ASP A 737 41.68 -11.79 28.46
N SER A 738 42.70 -10.96 28.32
CA SER A 738 43.32 -10.24 29.45
C SER A 738 42.37 -9.24 30.13
N ASN A 739 41.26 -8.90 29.46
CA ASN A 739 40.25 -7.96 29.93
C ASN A 739 38.93 -8.67 30.28
N SER A 740 38.44 -9.58 29.43
CA SER A 740 37.09 -10.17 29.61
C SER A 740 37.05 -11.55 30.28
N GLY A 741 38.10 -12.37 30.20
CA GLY A 741 38.08 -13.73 30.77
C GLY A 741 38.48 -14.78 29.75
N THR A 742 37.56 -15.23 28.90
CA THR A 742 37.78 -16.30 27.92
C THR A 742 37.21 -15.95 26.54
N GLN A 743 38.00 -16.22 25.50
CA GLN A 743 37.56 -16.26 24.11
C GLN A 743 37.55 -17.70 23.61
N ILE A 744 36.43 -18.11 22.99
CA ILE A 744 36.23 -19.43 22.38
C ILE A 744 36.00 -19.21 20.90
N MET A 745 36.91 -19.70 20.06
CA MET A 745 36.84 -19.59 18.61
C MET A 745 36.38 -20.91 18.02
N LEU A 746 35.21 -20.93 17.37
CA LEU A 746 34.68 -22.10 16.66
C LEU A 746 34.86 -21.90 15.16
N THR A 747 35.78 -22.64 14.55
CA THR A 747 36.06 -22.54 13.11
C THR A 747 35.18 -23.51 12.33
N LEU A 748 34.49 -23.03 11.29
CA LEU A 748 33.66 -23.89 10.44
C LEU A 748 34.51 -24.89 9.65
N LYS A 749 33.93 -26.00 9.21
CA LYS A 749 34.54 -26.87 8.21
C LYS A 749 34.62 -26.13 6.86
N PRO A 750 35.67 -26.34 6.05
CA PRO A 750 35.76 -25.75 4.72
C PRO A 750 34.52 -26.06 3.87
N GLY A 751 33.92 -25.03 3.27
CA GLY A 751 32.73 -25.14 2.42
C GLY A 751 31.38 -25.09 3.16
N GLU A 752 31.37 -25.20 4.49
CA GLU A 752 30.14 -25.02 5.28
C GLU A 752 29.71 -23.56 5.33
N THR A 753 28.40 -23.32 5.38
CA THR A 753 27.81 -21.99 5.56
C THR A 753 26.84 -21.99 6.74
N LEU A 754 26.81 -20.87 7.46
CA LEU A 754 26.04 -20.75 8.69
C LEU A 754 24.64 -20.17 8.41
N GLY A 755 23.60 -20.83 8.91
CA GLY A 755 22.22 -20.34 8.82
C GLY A 755 21.83 -19.36 9.93
N GLY A 756 22.70 -19.14 10.91
CA GLY A 756 22.47 -18.25 12.04
C GLY A 756 23.13 -18.74 13.34
N TYR A 757 23.17 -17.89 14.34
CA TYR A 757 23.63 -18.22 15.68
C TYR A 757 23.03 -17.29 16.73
N TYR A 758 22.96 -17.75 17.98
CA TYR A 758 22.57 -16.92 19.11
C TYR A 758 23.00 -17.53 20.43
N ILE A 759 23.01 -16.73 21.49
CA ILE A 759 23.27 -17.20 22.85
C ILE A 759 21.95 -17.32 23.61
N GLU A 760 21.80 -18.44 24.31
CA GLU A 760 20.70 -18.72 25.22
C GLU A 760 21.23 -18.94 26.63
N LYS A 761 20.55 -18.36 27.61
CA LYS A 761 20.85 -18.59 29.02
C LYS A 761 20.06 -19.80 29.49
N THR A 762 20.72 -20.71 30.18
CA THR A 762 20.10 -21.89 30.80
C THR A 762 20.24 -21.84 32.32
N GLY A 763 19.53 -22.74 33.03
CA GLY A 763 19.65 -22.83 34.49
C GLY A 763 21.04 -23.25 34.98
N THR A 764 21.86 -23.88 34.14
CA THR A 764 23.20 -24.39 34.49
C THR A 764 24.34 -23.66 33.79
N GLY A 765 24.04 -22.65 32.96
CA GLY A 765 25.05 -21.84 32.29
C GLY A 765 24.56 -21.22 30.98
N LEU A 766 25.34 -21.34 29.92
CA LEU A 766 25.11 -20.70 28.63
C LEU A 766 25.12 -21.72 27.48
N GLU A 767 24.32 -21.47 26.45
CA GLU A 767 24.32 -22.24 25.22
C GLU A 767 24.52 -21.31 24.03
N LEU A 768 25.56 -21.54 23.23
CA LEU A 768 25.67 -20.96 21.90
C LEU A 768 24.98 -21.91 20.91
N LYS A 769 23.84 -21.47 20.40
CA LYS A 769 23.09 -22.15 19.34
C LYS A 769 23.66 -21.76 17.99
N ILE A 770 23.91 -22.74 17.13
CA ILE A 770 24.58 -22.60 15.83
C ILE A 770 23.70 -23.32 14.80
N ARG A 771 23.18 -22.60 13.81
CA ARG A 771 22.20 -23.12 12.85
C ARG A 771 22.89 -23.62 11.59
N ARG A 772 22.53 -24.81 11.11
CA ARG A 772 22.80 -25.22 9.73
C ARG A 772 22.08 -24.29 8.76
N LYS A 773 22.68 -24.03 7.60
CA LYS A 773 21.94 -23.41 6.49
C LYS A 773 20.76 -24.31 6.14
N ALA A 774 19.57 -23.73 6.02
CA ALA A 774 18.37 -24.48 5.66
C ALA A 774 18.46 -25.00 4.23
N ALA A 775 17.95 -26.22 4.01
CA ALA A 775 17.90 -26.86 2.70
C ALA A 775 16.44 -27.17 2.33
N VAL A 776 16.13 -27.05 1.04
CA VAL A 776 14.79 -27.36 0.50
C VAL A 776 14.48 -28.84 0.71
N LYS A 777 13.28 -29.14 1.21
CA LYS A 777 12.78 -30.51 1.33
C LYS A 777 12.26 -30.99 -0.03
N ASN A 778 12.53 -32.25 -0.36
CA ASN A 778 12.13 -32.82 -1.64
C ASN A 778 10.63 -33.18 -1.67
N LEU A 779 9.77 -32.15 -1.69
CA LEU A 779 8.30 -32.24 -1.63
C LEU A 779 7.62 -31.68 -2.90
N GLY A 780 8.37 -31.50 -3.99
CA GLY A 780 7.85 -31.14 -5.31
C GLY A 780 7.83 -29.63 -5.63
N LEU A 781 7.91 -28.74 -4.64
CA LEU A 781 8.00 -27.29 -4.85
C LEU A 781 9.38 -26.73 -4.44
N PRO A 782 9.89 -25.70 -5.13
CA PRO A 782 11.29 -25.28 -5.02
C PRO A 782 11.69 -24.57 -3.72
N LEU A 783 10.73 -24.22 -2.85
CA LEU A 783 10.95 -23.67 -1.51
C LEU A 783 10.27 -24.51 -0.40
N SER A 784 9.88 -25.75 -0.70
CA SER A 784 9.26 -26.63 0.28
C SER A 784 10.07 -26.78 1.57
N GLY A 785 9.42 -26.48 2.69
CA GLY A 785 10.03 -26.60 4.03
C GLY A 785 10.89 -25.41 4.45
N ILE A 786 10.99 -24.37 3.62
CA ILE A 786 11.63 -23.10 3.97
C ILE A 786 10.60 -22.17 4.62
N THR A 787 10.99 -21.52 5.72
CA THR A 787 10.23 -20.50 6.43
C THR A 787 10.82 -19.12 6.18
N ILE A 788 10.01 -18.16 5.75
CA ILE A 788 10.46 -16.80 5.43
C ILE A 788 9.62 -15.81 6.20
N MET A 789 10.26 -14.84 6.86
CA MET A 789 9.57 -13.70 7.45
C MET A 789 9.77 -12.47 6.58
N LEU A 790 8.67 -11.87 6.15
CA LEU A 790 8.63 -10.59 5.46
C LEU A 790 8.25 -9.49 6.46
N ASP A 791 8.99 -8.39 6.41
CA ASP A 791 8.74 -7.23 7.23
C ASP A 791 8.42 -6.04 6.33
N PRO A 792 7.14 -5.72 6.11
CA PRO A 792 6.78 -4.49 5.42
C PRO A 792 7.19 -3.30 6.29
N GLY A 793 8.18 -2.52 5.83
CA GLY A 793 8.68 -1.33 6.50
C GLY A 793 7.57 -0.36 6.87
N HIS A 794 7.75 0.39 7.95
CA HIS A 794 6.79 1.39 8.43
C HIS A 794 5.40 0.81 8.75
N GLY A 795 4.37 1.65 8.91
CA GLY A 795 2.98 1.25 9.17
C GLY A 795 2.27 2.10 10.23
N GLY A 796 0.94 2.21 10.12
CA GLY A 796 0.09 2.99 10.99
C GLY A 796 0.48 4.46 11.01
N SER A 797 0.92 4.95 12.18
CA SER A 797 1.36 6.33 12.40
C SER A 797 2.73 6.67 11.80
N ASP A 798 3.48 5.66 11.37
CA ASP A 798 4.76 5.85 10.69
C ASP A 798 4.55 5.66 9.18
N PRO A 799 4.52 6.74 8.37
CA PRO A 799 4.30 6.65 6.93
C PRO A 799 5.55 6.23 6.15
N GLY A 800 6.74 6.30 6.77
CA GLY A 800 8.01 6.28 6.05
C GLY A 800 8.19 7.50 5.13
N ALA A 801 8.84 7.30 3.99
CA ALA A 801 9.04 8.32 2.97
C ALA A 801 7.71 8.80 2.35
N ILE A 802 7.63 10.11 2.09
CA ILE A 802 6.47 10.75 1.47
C ILE A 802 6.74 11.04 -0.01
N GLY A 803 5.91 10.43 -0.86
CA GLY A 803 5.94 10.60 -2.31
C GLY A 803 5.05 11.72 -2.83
N PRO A 804 4.98 11.87 -4.16
CA PRO A 804 4.08 12.77 -4.88
C PRO A 804 2.61 12.76 -4.41
N LEU A 805 2.08 11.63 -3.95
CA LEU A 805 0.69 11.50 -3.47
C LEU A 805 0.50 11.74 -1.96
N GLY A 806 1.57 12.08 -1.23
CA GLY A 806 1.46 12.42 0.18
C GLY A 806 1.17 11.21 1.06
N TRP A 807 0.35 11.41 2.09
CA TRP A 807 -0.07 10.36 3.04
C TRP A 807 -1.08 9.36 2.44
N VAL A 808 -1.65 9.66 1.27
CA VAL A 808 -2.63 8.79 0.61
C VAL A 808 -1.96 7.52 0.08
N TYR A 809 -0.68 7.61 -0.30
CA TYR A 809 0.10 6.47 -0.75
C TYR A 809 1.58 6.72 -0.45
N ALA A 810 1.95 6.43 0.80
CA ALA A 810 3.29 6.62 1.33
C ALA A 810 4.09 5.32 1.27
N GLU A 811 5.35 5.36 1.71
CA GLU A 811 6.25 4.21 1.72
C GLU A 811 5.63 2.98 2.43
N LYS A 812 4.91 3.19 3.53
CA LYS A 812 4.22 2.11 4.25
C LYS A 812 3.25 1.31 3.38
N ASP A 813 2.61 1.95 2.40
CA ASP A 813 1.60 1.34 1.53
C ASP A 813 2.30 0.55 0.43
N ILE A 814 3.32 1.15 -0.19
CA ILE A 814 4.22 0.52 -1.17
C ILE A 814 4.86 -0.75 -0.58
N ASN A 815 5.39 -0.65 0.64
CA ASN A 815 6.07 -1.77 1.29
C ASN A 815 5.09 -2.90 1.66
N LEU A 816 3.86 -2.58 2.08
CA LEU A 816 2.83 -3.59 2.40
C LEU A 816 2.37 -4.32 1.15
N ASP A 817 2.10 -3.56 0.09
CA ASP A 817 1.65 -4.10 -1.18
C ASP A 817 2.68 -5.05 -1.80
N LEU A 818 3.95 -4.63 -1.83
CA LEU A 818 5.07 -5.48 -2.24
C LEU A 818 5.17 -6.75 -1.40
N ALA A 819 5.02 -6.64 -0.07
CA ALA A 819 5.13 -7.77 0.83
C ALA A 819 4.04 -8.81 0.61
N GLN A 820 2.78 -8.39 0.41
CA GLN A 820 1.66 -9.29 0.13
C GLN A 820 1.80 -9.96 -1.24
N LYS A 821 2.30 -9.24 -2.25
CA LYS A 821 2.64 -9.82 -3.55
C LYS A 821 3.76 -10.85 -3.44
N LEU A 822 4.84 -10.51 -2.71
CA LEU A 822 5.97 -11.40 -2.48
C LEU A 822 5.60 -12.63 -1.65
N GLU A 823 4.72 -12.48 -0.65
CA GLU A 823 4.14 -13.59 0.10
C GLU A 823 3.50 -14.61 -0.85
N ARG A 824 2.58 -14.15 -1.72
CA ARG A 824 1.90 -15.04 -2.69
C ARG A 824 2.88 -15.77 -3.61
N GLU A 825 3.89 -15.08 -4.12
CA GLU A 825 4.93 -15.68 -4.97
C GLU A 825 5.74 -16.74 -4.22
N LEU A 826 6.16 -16.45 -2.98
CA LEU A 826 6.93 -17.38 -2.15
C LEU A 826 6.11 -18.60 -1.70
N GLU A 827 4.84 -18.41 -1.34
CA GLU A 827 3.92 -19.50 -0.97
C GLU A 827 3.58 -20.40 -2.16
N ALA A 828 3.39 -19.83 -3.35
CA ALA A 828 3.22 -20.60 -4.59
C ALA A 828 4.44 -21.49 -4.90
N LEU A 829 5.62 -21.07 -4.46
CA LEU A 829 6.87 -21.82 -4.55
C LEU A 829 7.08 -22.81 -3.38
N GLY A 830 6.14 -22.87 -2.43
CA GLY A 830 6.11 -23.84 -1.33
C GLY A 830 6.76 -23.39 -0.03
N ALA A 831 7.16 -22.11 0.10
CA ALA A 831 7.62 -21.56 1.37
C ALA A 831 6.44 -21.37 2.33
N ARG A 832 6.73 -21.37 3.64
CA ARG A 832 5.80 -20.85 4.65
C ARG A 832 6.20 -19.42 4.98
N VAL A 833 5.31 -18.47 4.72
CA VAL A 833 5.59 -17.04 4.91
C VAL A 833 4.93 -16.53 6.19
N PHE A 834 5.60 -15.60 6.86
CA PHE A 834 5.07 -14.84 7.98
C PHE A 834 5.27 -13.35 7.71
N LEU A 835 4.29 -12.51 8.00
CA LEU A 835 4.47 -11.06 7.99
C LEU A 835 4.56 -10.49 9.40
N THR A 836 5.39 -9.47 9.58
CA THR A 836 5.36 -8.64 10.81
C THR A 836 4.09 -7.80 10.89
N ARG A 837 3.45 -7.49 9.75
CA ARG A 837 2.10 -6.92 9.63
C ARG A 837 1.42 -7.33 8.32
N GLY A 838 0.13 -7.67 8.37
CA GLY A 838 -0.68 -8.00 7.19
C GLY A 838 -1.59 -6.87 6.71
N ASN A 839 -1.66 -5.76 7.46
CA ASN A 839 -2.46 -4.57 7.18
C ASN A 839 -1.71 -3.30 7.60
N ASP A 840 -2.34 -2.12 7.45
CA ASP A 840 -1.76 -0.85 7.88
C ASP A 840 -1.85 -0.67 9.40
N MET A 841 -0.86 -1.22 10.11
CA MET A 841 -0.70 -1.07 11.55
C MET A 841 0.73 -0.73 11.93
N TYR A 842 0.89 0.03 13.02
CA TYR A 842 2.21 0.35 13.55
C TYR A 842 2.82 -0.86 14.26
N VAL A 843 4.06 -1.20 13.90
CA VAL A 843 4.86 -2.25 14.54
C VAL A 843 6.23 -1.66 14.92
N SER A 844 6.55 -1.69 16.22
CA SER A 844 7.80 -1.14 16.72
C SER A 844 9.01 -1.94 16.21
N LEU A 845 10.16 -1.29 16.08
CA LEU A 845 11.40 -1.97 15.67
C LEU A 845 11.76 -3.15 16.58
N ASN A 846 11.49 -3.02 17.89
CA ASN A 846 11.72 -4.08 18.87
C ASN A 846 10.82 -5.29 18.60
N ASP A 847 9.54 -5.08 18.33
CA ASP A 847 8.59 -6.16 18.10
C ASP A 847 8.88 -6.90 16.80
N ARG A 848 9.34 -6.19 15.75
CA ARG A 848 9.80 -6.81 14.49
C ARG A 848 10.89 -7.86 14.74
N LEU A 849 11.93 -7.49 15.50
CA LEU A 849 12.99 -8.44 15.87
C LEU A 849 12.51 -9.51 16.84
N ALA A 850 11.65 -9.18 17.81
CA ALA A 850 11.12 -10.14 18.77
C ALA A 850 10.30 -11.24 18.08
N MET A 851 9.48 -10.87 17.08
CA MET A 851 8.74 -11.82 16.25
C MET A 851 9.70 -12.70 15.43
N SER A 852 10.70 -12.10 14.76
CA SER A 852 11.74 -12.87 14.05
C SER A 852 12.47 -13.83 14.99
N ARG A 853 12.75 -13.39 16.21
CA ARG A 853 13.43 -14.19 17.24
C ARG A 853 12.58 -15.37 17.71
N LEU A 854 11.28 -15.16 17.88
CA LEU A 854 10.34 -16.19 18.31
C LEU A 854 10.10 -17.23 17.21
N MET A 855 10.00 -16.78 15.96
CA MET A 855 9.68 -17.63 14.82
C MET A 855 10.88 -18.36 14.24
N LEU A 856 12.10 -17.83 14.44
CA LEU A 856 13.36 -18.35 13.91
C LEU A 856 13.26 -18.71 12.41
N PRO A 857 12.81 -17.79 11.53
CA PRO A 857 12.66 -18.08 10.11
C PRO A 857 14.01 -18.46 9.49
N ASP A 858 14.00 -19.15 8.35
CA ASP A 858 15.22 -19.45 7.58
C ASP A 858 15.76 -18.22 6.83
N LEU A 859 14.91 -17.20 6.65
CA LEU A 859 15.25 -15.91 6.08
C LEU A 859 14.32 -14.81 6.64
N PHE A 860 14.90 -13.65 6.97
CA PHE A 860 14.17 -12.44 7.30
C PHE A 860 14.46 -11.35 6.26
N VAL A 861 13.41 -10.81 5.61
CA VAL A 861 13.50 -9.76 4.61
C VAL A 861 12.65 -8.57 5.03
N SER A 862 13.29 -7.42 5.28
CA SER A 862 12.59 -6.16 5.48
C SER A 862 12.49 -5.38 4.18
N LEU A 863 11.30 -4.95 3.81
CA LEU A 863 10.99 -4.27 2.55
C LEU A 863 10.79 -2.78 2.82
N HIS A 864 11.67 -1.95 2.26
CA HIS A 864 11.64 -0.49 2.35
C HIS A 864 11.77 0.15 0.96
N SER A 865 11.44 1.43 0.89
CA SER A 865 11.67 2.27 -0.29
C SER A 865 12.22 3.63 0.14
N ASN A 866 13.30 4.04 -0.48
CA ASN A 866 14.23 5.02 0.06
C ASN A 866 13.73 6.47 -0.08
N SER A 867 14.43 7.37 0.60
CA SER A 867 14.35 8.83 0.44
C SER A 867 15.74 9.45 0.57
N MET A 868 15.86 10.72 0.19
CA MET A 868 17.06 11.52 0.47
C MET A 868 16.72 12.67 1.43
N PRO A 869 17.75 13.32 2.02
CA PRO A 869 17.57 14.58 2.75
C PRO A 869 16.87 15.65 1.89
N ASP A 870 16.15 16.57 2.55
CA ASP A 870 15.33 17.60 1.90
C ASP A 870 16.12 18.58 1.04
N ASP A 871 17.44 18.70 1.18
CA ASP A 871 18.30 19.60 0.40
C ASP A 871 18.94 18.94 -0.83
N VAL A 872 18.58 17.70 -1.13
CA VAL A 872 19.03 16.94 -2.30
C VAL A 872 17.98 17.02 -3.42
N ASP A 873 18.42 17.10 -4.68
CA ASP A 873 17.53 16.96 -5.81
C ASP A 873 17.14 15.49 -6.00
N ILE A 874 16.11 15.04 -5.28
CA ILE A 874 15.68 13.64 -5.25
C ILE A 874 15.17 13.18 -6.62
N SER A 875 14.73 14.10 -7.49
CA SER A 875 14.30 13.79 -8.86
C SER A 875 15.42 13.19 -9.73
N LYS A 876 16.68 13.32 -9.29
CA LYS A 876 17.88 12.81 -9.96
C LYS A 876 18.49 11.59 -9.25
N VAL A 877 17.78 10.99 -8.30
CA VAL A 877 18.23 9.82 -7.53
C VAL A 877 17.26 8.66 -7.72
N ASP A 878 17.77 7.51 -8.11
CA ASP A 878 16.99 6.33 -8.52
C ASP A 878 17.67 5.02 -8.11
N GLY A 879 16.99 3.87 -8.27
CA GLY A 879 17.63 2.56 -8.21
C GLY A 879 17.47 1.76 -6.93
N PHE A 880 18.11 0.59 -6.92
CA PHE A 880 17.91 -0.48 -5.95
C PHE A 880 19.16 -0.69 -5.08
N SER A 881 18.96 -0.92 -3.78
CA SER A 881 20.06 -1.28 -2.88
C SER A 881 19.64 -2.31 -1.82
N VAL A 882 20.63 -3.03 -1.31
CA VAL A 882 20.43 -4.05 -0.28
C VAL A 882 21.33 -3.76 0.91
N TRP A 883 20.75 -3.82 2.10
CA TRP A 883 21.42 -3.51 3.35
C TRP A 883 21.43 -4.73 4.25
N TYR A 884 22.57 -5.00 4.87
CA TYR A 884 22.74 -6.11 5.79
C TYR A 884 23.76 -5.75 6.86
N ARG A 885 23.88 -6.59 7.87
CA ARG A 885 24.87 -6.41 8.94
C ARG A 885 25.81 -7.60 9.04
N GLU A 886 25.22 -8.79 9.17
CA GLU A 886 25.98 -10.01 9.46
C GLU A 886 26.58 -10.62 8.19
N PRO A 887 27.86 -11.06 8.21
CA PRO A 887 28.50 -11.71 7.06
C PRO A 887 27.74 -12.92 6.51
N LEU A 888 26.94 -13.60 7.35
CA LEU A 888 26.10 -14.72 6.93
C LEU A 888 25.04 -14.33 5.89
N SER A 889 24.65 -13.05 5.80
CA SER A 889 23.72 -12.56 4.76
C SER A 889 24.41 -12.27 3.43
N ALA A 890 25.74 -12.11 3.40
CA ALA A 890 26.47 -11.62 2.22
C ALA A 890 26.23 -12.46 0.95
N PRO A 891 26.23 -13.81 0.98
CA PRO A 891 25.97 -14.62 -0.21
C PRO A 891 24.57 -14.42 -0.80
N LEU A 892 23.56 -14.22 0.06
CA LEU A 892 22.19 -13.91 -0.39
C LEU A 892 22.14 -12.50 -0.98
N VAL A 893 22.79 -11.53 -0.33
CA VAL A 893 22.78 -10.12 -0.75
C VAL A 893 23.40 -9.96 -2.13
N GLU A 894 24.55 -10.60 -2.39
CA GLU A 894 25.21 -10.56 -3.71
C GLU A 894 24.31 -11.13 -4.81
N LEU A 895 23.77 -12.33 -4.57
CA LEU A 895 22.87 -13.00 -5.51
C LEU A 895 21.61 -12.17 -5.79
N LEU A 896 20.93 -11.72 -4.74
CA LEU A 896 19.68 -10.99 -4.86
C LEU A 896 19.90 -9.63 -5.54
N TYR A 897 20.93 -8.90 -5.14
CA TYR A 897 21.24 -7.59 -5.71
C TYR A 897 21.51 -7.68 -7.22
N ASP A 898 22.37 -8.62 -7.64
CA ASP A 898 22.67 -8.78 -9.07
C ASP A 898 21.49 -9.33 -9.87
N HIS A 899 20.71 -10.27 -9.31
CA HIS A 899 19.52 -10.82 -9.98
C HIS A 899 18.43 -9.77 -10.17
N VAL A 900 18.11 -8.99 -9.13
CA VAL A 900 17.08 -7.95 -9.20
C VAL A 900 17.49 -6.83 -10.15
N THR A 901 18.72 -6.31 -10.01
CA THR A 901 19.17 -5.18 -10.84
C THR A 901 19.28 -5.54 -12.32
N SER A 902 19.72 -6.77 -12.64
CA SER A 902 19.80 -7.24 -14.04
C SER A 902 18.42 -7.56 -14.64
N SER A 903 17.55 -8.27 -13.92
CA SER A 903 16.25 -8.73 -14.44
C SER A 903 15.23 -7.60 -14.65
N LEU A 904 15.35 -6.54 -13.85
CA LEU A 904 14.47 -5.36 -13.89
C LEU A 904 15.15 -4.13 -14.50
N ASN A 905 16.41 -4.24 -14.94
CA ASN A 905 17.20 -3.13 -15.47
C ASN A 905 17.21 -1.90 -14.54
N ARG A 906 17.39 -2.13 -13.23
CA ARG A 906 17.36 -1.08 -12.20
C ARG A 906 18.76 -0.50 -11.97
N THR A 907 18.83 0.80 -11.71
CA THR A 907 20.09 1.47 -11.35
C THR A 907 20.72 0.83 -10.10
N LYS A 908 22.01 0.52 -10.19
CA LYS A 908 22.81 -0.14 -9.14
C LYS A 908 23.22 0.86 -8.04
N LYS A 909 22.54 0.86 -6.88
CA LYS A 909 22.88 1.72 -5.71
C LYS A 909 23.70 1.06 -4.62
N GLY A 910 24.04 -0.21 -4.79
CA GLY A 910 25.06 -0.91 -4.02
C GLY A 910 24.52 -1.84 -2.93
N MET A 911 25.44 -2.63 -2.39
CA MET A 911 25.25 -3.50 -1.25
C MET A 911 25.99 -2.90 -0.06
N HIS A 912 25.29 -2.72 1.06
CA HIS A 912 25.80 -1.89 2.15
C HIS A 912 25.76 -2.61 3.49
N VAL A 913 26.87 -2.58 4.21
CA VAL A 913 26.94 -3.04 5.61
C VAL A 913 26.52 -1.89 6.53
N ARG A 914 25.37 -2.05 7.22
CA ARG A 914 24.82 -1.08 8.17
C ARG A 914 24.13 -1.75 9.36
N ASN A 915 24.20 -1.08 10.50
CA ASN A 915 23.60 -1.51 11.76
C ASN A 915 22.13 -1.05 11.90
N PHE A 916 21.32 -1.32 10.88
CA PHE A 916 19.87 -1.09 10.97
C PHE A 916 19.24 -2.05 11.97
N TYR A 917 18.18 -1.60 12.64
CA TYR A 917 17.58 -2.38 13.72
C TYR A 917 17.12 -3.76 13.22
N VAL A 918 16.42 -3.80 12.08
CA VAL A 918 15.88 -5.04 11.48
C VAL A 918 16.94 -6.00 10.93
N THR A 919 18.20 -5.58 10.79
CA THR A 919 19.31 -6.43 10.31
C THR A 919 20.17 -7.00 11.44
N ARG A 920 19.83 -6.72 12.71
CA ARG A 920 20.62 -7.16 13.89
C ARG A 920 20.40 -8.63 14.30
N GLY A 921 19.37 -9.29 13.77
CA GLY A 921 19.07 -10.68 14.12
C GLY A 921 20.16 -11.63 13.61
N THR A 922 20.93 -12.22 14.52
CA THR A 922 22.02 -13.14 14.17
C THR A 922 21.54 -14.59 13.96
N TRP A 923 20.31 -14.92 14.37
CA TRP A 923 19.73 -16.28 14.30
C TRP A 923 19.24 -16.69 12.90
N THR A 924 19.28 -15.78 11.94
CA THR A 924 18.88 -15.97 10.54
C THR A 924 19.56 -14.93 9.64
N PRO A 925 19.82 -15.22 8.35
CA PRO A 925 20.04 -14.18 7.36
C PRO A 925 18.95 -13.14 7.43
N SER A 926 19.37 -11.89 7.64
CA SER A 926 18.51 -10.72 7.78
C SER A 926 19.00 -9.66 6.81
N ILE A 927 18.11 -9.19 5.93
CA ILE A 927 18.39 -8.17 4.93
C ILE A 927 17.29 -7.11 4.92
N LEU A 928 17.64 -5.90 4.51
CA LEU A 928 16.70 -4.83 4.18
C LEU A 928 16.87 -4.46 2.71
N LEU A 929 15.76 -4.41 1.98
CA LEU A 929 15.72 -3.97 0.59
C LEU A 929 15.26 -2.52 0.54
N GLU A 930 15.98 -1.68 -0.20
CA GLU A 930 15.52 -0.35 -0.60
C GLU A 930 15.20 -0.42 -2.10
N THR A 931 13.91 -0.48 -2.42
CA THR A 931 13.45 -0.92 -3.75
C THR A 931 13.46 0.19 -4.82
N GLY A 932 13.42 1.44 -4.38
CA GLY A 932 13.47 2.64 -5.20
C GLY A 932 13.48 3.89 -4.32
N PHE A 933 13.23 5.08 -4.88
CA PHE A 933 13.14 6.34 -4.12
C PHE A 933 11.74 6.95 -4.16
N VAL A 934 10.96 6.84 -3.09
CA VAL A 934 9.54 7.27 -3.03
C VAL A 934 9.32 8.74 -3.41
N PRO A 935 10.18 9.71 -3.03
CA PRO A 935 9.97 11.11 -3.41
C PRO A 935 10.37 11.44 -4.86
N ASN A 936 11.05 10.54 -5.58
CA ASN A 936 11.39 10.73 -6.98
C ASN A 936 10.15 10.45 -7.84
N PRO A 937 9.72 11.35 -8.74
CA PRO A 937 8.50 11.20 -9.52
C PRO A 937 8.43 9.94 -10.39
N VAL A 938 9.53 9.59 -11.05
CA VAL A 938 9.61 8.45 -11.98
C VAL A 938 9.71 7.14 -11.21
N GLU A 939 10.52 7.12 -10.15
CA GLU A 939 10.61 5.98 -9.24
C GLU A 939 9.28 5.73 -8.53
N PHE A 940 8.59 6.78 -8.09
CA PHE A 940 7.29 6.64 -7.46
C PHE A 940 6.27 6.03 -8.42
N GLU A 941 6.25 6.48 -9.68
CA GLU A 941 5.38 5.86 -10.69
C GLU A 941 5.66 4.36 -10.83
N TRP A 942 6.94 3.97 -10.92
CA TRP A 942 7.33 2.56 -10.99
C TRP A 942 7.00 1.77 -9.70
N LEU A 943 7.23 2.36 -8.52
CA LEU A 943 6.94 1.76 -7.22
C LEU A 943 5.44 1.64 -6.94
N THR A 944 4.59 2.35 -7.68
CA THR A 944 3.14 2.37 -7.47
C THR A 944 2.38 1.70 -8.62
N ASP A 945 3.08 1.31 -9.68
CA ASP A 945 2.54 0.51 -10.76
C ASP A 945 2.35 -0.96 -10.34
N GLU A 946 1.14 -1.46 -10.56
CA GLU A 946 0.71 -2.80 -10.13
C GLU A 946 1.49 -3.92 -10.83
N ALA A 947 1.81 -3.75 -12.11
CA ALA A 947 2.52 -4.74 -12.91
C ALA A 947 4.00 -4.79 -12.52
N GLU A 948 4.63 -3.63 -12.31
CA GLU A 948 6.02 -3.53 -11.87
C GLU A 948 6.20 -4.02 -10.42
N GLN A 949 5.26 -3.73 -9.51
CA GLN A 949 5.22 -4.31 -8.16
C GLN A 949 5.16 -5.84 -8.19
N THR A 950 4.27 -6.40 -9.02
CA THR A 950 4.14 -7.87 -9.18
C THR A 950 5.41 -8.46 -9.79
N ARG A 951 6.01 -7.79 -10.77
CA ARG A 951 7.27 -8.21 -11.40
C ARG A 951 8.43 -8.17 -10.41
N LEU A 952 8.52 -7.14 -9.57
CA LEU A 952 9.53 -7.02 -8.53
C LEU A 952 9.42 -8.16 -7.51
N ALA A 953 8.20 -8.43 -7.01
CA ALA A 953 7.93 -9.53 -6.09
C ALA A 953 8.41 -10.87 -6.66
N LYS A 954 8.06 -11.16 -7.91
CA LYS A 954 8.47 -12.39 -8.60
C LYS A 954 9.99 -12.51 -8.72
N VAL A 955 10.68 -11.46 -9.14
CA VAL A 955 12.16 -11.48 -9.30
C VAL A 955 12.87 -11.64 -7.96
N ILE A 956 12.35 -11.05 -6.88
CA ILE A 956 12.86 -11.28 -5.52
C ILE A 956 12.66 -12.76 -5.12
N ALA A 957 11.48 -13.33 -5.38
CA ALA A 957 11.18 -14.74 -5.08
C ALA A 957 12.09 -15.71 -5.86
N GLU A 958 12.40 -15.42 -7.12
CA GLU A 958 13.35 -16.17 -7.95
C GLU A 958 14.78 -16.15 -7.38
N ALA A 959 15.25 -14.98 -6.92
CA ALA A 959 16.55 -14.85 -6.28
C ALA A 959 16.62 -15.66 -4.98
N ILE A 960 15.59 -15.56 -4.13
CA ILE A 960 15.48 -16.34 -2.88
C ILE A 960 15.45 -17.85 -3.18
N THR A 961 14.71 -18.25 -4.21
CA THR A 961 14.67 -19.65 -4.67
C THR A 961 16.05 -20.15 -5.07
N THR A 962 16.81 -19.33 -5.80
CA THR A 962 18.16 -19.69 -6.23
C THR A 962 19.12 -19.80 -5.05
N TYR A 963 18.96 -18.96 -4.01
CA TYR A 963 19.78 -19.01 -2.80
C TYR A 963 19.60 -20.31 -2.00
N PHE A 964 18.37 -20.83 -1.90
CA PHE A 964 18.09 -22.07 -1.16
C PHE A 964 18.29 -23.36 -1.97
N LYS A 965 18.41 -23.28 -3.30
CA LYS A 965 18.80 -24.42 -4.15
C LYS A 965 20.29 -24.77 -4.09
N LYS A 966 21.13 -23.79 -3.74
CA LYS A 966 22.58 -23.94 -3.55
C LYS A 966 22.89 -24.27 -2.09
#